data_AF-A0A835NWT1-F1
#
_entry.id   AF-A0A835NWT1-F1
#
_cell.length_a   1.000
_cell.length_b   1.000
_cell.length_c   1.000
_cell.angle_alpha   90.00
_cell.angle_beta   90.00
_cell.angle_gamma   90.00
#
_symmetry.space_group_name_H-M   'P 1'
#
loop_
_entity.id
_entity.type
_entity.pdbx_description
1 polymer ?
#
loop_
_entity_poly.entity_id
_entity_poly.type
_entity_poly.pdbx_seq_one_letter_code
_entity_poly.pdbx_strand_id
1 'polypeptide(L)'
;MKANMKRRTEPEFSSPQKKQKKRVEDLGLTLSSTSDDENQFSNHTTQESSSSTSGSDSESDEKRPVFSNEFKQDSLVEGTSSRYSMYNSVSQKLMAKMGFREGEGLGKYGQGRKDIVEASNQKGRRGFGLTLKGFDGELNIDWQDEPEPSAYEKVDWCPECTTEIPDAQELKEWMIVGKRKLMIEDETEFCSEELLRNVLQCKSVFDELDGEEMRRARTRSNPYEMIRGVFFLNRAAMKMANMDHVFDYMFTNPKDSQGVPLIKEYDAELLYFADVCAGPGGFSEYVLWRRKWHAKGFGMTLKGPNDFKLEDFYSASSELFEPYYVEGQENLQEILSKQLMLCQFLTALSIVRTGGNFVCKTFDLFTPFSVGLVYLLYCCFERVCIFKPVTSRPANSERYVVCKGLKSGIEDVRSYLFTVNIRLNQLRNSDVDVNLIVPLKVIKDNQDFYNYIVQSNENHCKVQIKALAKIRAFVQDTTLVEPRQAEIRKECLQLWGGTDIDTFSYKPTPLNSSTLEKIRQVLDYRCMVSGSEQKFLLGLGKSQIYTWGGRQSDRWTKLDLKTELPRDTLLSVEIVHELKGEGKAQRKISAIHILDALVLNGNDVRMQHFNQRIRLAEKFVKAVSKPSRPDMNPIRVKEVYRLEEMDKIFVRLEMKVIKSSGGMPRLSYTGRDDRHFVPTGLYIVRTMNDPWTMAYSKNFKKKFFFNKMTNVATYNLLPEAIAPFHVCHYSRLFWEWGEGVKVHDSQKRQDPEKLSKETVLLHYPVEDGPSHAGLPLGSSQAAAAARG
;
A
#
# COMPACT_ATOMS: atom_id res chain seq x y z
N MET A 1 3.71 49.62 -36.79
CA MET A 1 4.80 48.64 -36.58
C MET A 1 4.29 47.52 -35.69
N LYS A 2 4.33 46.26 -36.16
CA LYS A 2 4.12 45.05 -35.36
C LYS A 2 5.23 44.08 -35.75
N ALA A 3 6.10 43.70 -34.81
CA ALA A 3 7.25 42.85 -35.08
C ALA A 3 6.93 41.39 -34.72
N ASN A 4 6.93 40.51 -35.71
CA ASN A 4 6.90 39.06 -35.51
C ASN A 4 8.32 38.56 -35.16
N MET A 5 8.47 37.78 -34.09
CA MET A 5 9.65 36.93 -33.90
C MET A 5 9.32 35.49 -34.27
N LYS A 6 10.09 34.95 -35.23
CA LYS A 6 9.95 33.58 -35.75
C LYS A 6 10.53 32.57 -34.76
N ARG A 7 9.88 31.41 -34.60
CA ARG A 7 10.53 30.20 -34.08
C ARG A 7 11.56 29.71 -35.12
N ARG A 8 12.75 29.29 -34.67
CA ARG A 8 13.73 28.57 -35.49
C ARG A 8 13.38 27.08 -35.50
N THR A 9 13.58 26.45 -36.66
CA THR A 9 13.53 25.01 -36.87
C THR A 9 14.87 24.37 -36.53
N GLU A 10 14.84 23.21 -35.87
CA GLU A 10 16.02 22.36 -35.67
C GLU A 10 16.29 21.47 -36.90
N PRO A 11 17.56 21.07 -37.16
CA PRO A 11 17.90 20.17 -38.27
C PRO A 11 17.83 18.70 -37.86
N GLU A 12 17.28 17.85 -38.74
CA GLU A 12 17.36 16.39 -38.61
C GLU A 12 18.81 15.92 -38.81
N PHE A 13 19.30 15.05 -37.92
CA PHE A 13 20.59 14.36 -38.07
C PHE A 13 20.41 12.84 -37.93
N SER A 14 20.50 12.14 -39.06
CA SER A 14 20.54 10.67 -39.09
C SER A 14 21.89 10.14 -38.64
N SER A 15 21.94 9.10 -37.80
CA SER A 15 23.19 8.40 -37.46
C SER A 15 23.06 6.86 -37.57
N PRO A 16 24.12 6.13 -37.99
CA PRO A 16 24.01 4.71 -38.36
C PRO A 16 24.35 3.75 -37.20
N GLN A 17 23.35 3.26 -36.48
CA GLN A 17 23.54 2.19 -35.48
C GLN A 17 23.57 0.79 -36.13
N LYS A 18 24.76 0.24 -36.43
CA LYS A 18 24.92 -1.20 -36.71
C LYS A 18 26.37 -1.74 -36.63
N LYS A 19 27.14 -1.44 -35.57
CA LYS A 19 28.47 -2.08 -35.35
C LYS A 19 29.06 -1.98 -33.92
N GLN A 20 28.25 -2.20 -32.87
CA GLN A 20 28.79 -2.24 -31.48
C GLN A 20 28.13 -3.27 -30.55
N LYS A 21 27.36 -4.23 -31.10
CA LYS A 21 26.55 -5.18 -30.32
C LYS A 21 27.27 -6.51 -29.97
N LYS A 22 28.61 -6.56 -30.02
CA LYS A 22 29.38 -7.83 -29.98
C LYS A 22 30.64 -7.79 -29.09
N ARG A 23 30.62 -6.98 -28.01
CA ARG A 23 31.76 -6.85 -27.08
C ARG A 23 31.34 -6.60 -25.62
N VAL A 24 30.11 -6.96 -25.26
CA VAL A 24 29.52 -6.74 -23.92
C VAL A 24 29.15 -8.07 -23.24
N GLU A 25 29.24 -9.20 -23.94
CA GLU A 25 28.86 -10.53 -23.43
C GLU A 25 29.95 -11.19 -22.55
N ASP A 26 31.16 -10.61 -22.45
CA ASP A 26 32.32 -11.19 -21.74
C ASP A 26 32.56 -10.64 -20.30
N LEU A 27 31.66 -9.82 -19.75
CA LEU A 27 31.77 -9.29 -18.39
C LEU A 27 30.63 -9.84 -17.50
N GLY A 28 30.81 -11.10 -17.10
CA GLY A 28 29.89 -11.81 -16.21
C GLY A 28 29.94 -11.28 -14.77
N LEU A 29 29.04 -10.35 -14.45
CA LEU A 29 28.59 -10.03 -13.09
C LEU A 29 27.06 -9.91 -13.12
N THR A 30 26.38 -11.03 -12.90
CA THR A 30 24.92 -11.04 -12.67
C THR A 30 24.66 -10.60 -11.24
N LEU A 31 24.16 -9.37 -11.06
CA LEU A 31 23.60 -8.92 -9.79
C LEU A 31 22.07 -9.07 -9.82
N SER A 32 21.54 -9.54 -8.69
CA SER A 32 20.16 -10.00 -8.52
C SER A 32 19.07 -9.03 -9.00
N SER A 33 17.94 -9.58 -9.46
CA SER A 33 16.77 -8.87 -9.99
C SER A 33 15.92 -8.10 -8.94
N THR A 34 16.55 -7.62 -7.85
CA THR A 34 15.89 -7.08 -6.65
C THR A 34 15.56 -5.58 -6.70
N SER A 35 15.64 -4.95 -7.88
CA SER A 35 15.47 -3.50 -8.06
C SER A 35 14.10 -2.95 -7.60
N ASP A 36 14.09 -1.66 -7.25
CA ASP A 36 12.95 -0.99 -6.61
C ASP A 36 11.92 -0.40 -7.60
N ASP A 37 12.21 -0.38 -8.91
CA ASP A 37 11.46 0.37 -9.93
C ASP A 37 10.34 -0.43 -10.61
N GLU A 38 9.09 0.01 -10.43
CA GLU A 38 7.93 -0.48 -11.18
C GLU A 38 7.65 0.37 -12.42
N ASN A 39 8.03 -0.12 -13.61
CA ASN A 39 7.57 0.45 -14.88
C ASN A 39 6.11 0.06 -15.16
N GLN A 40 5.17 0.97 -14.86
CA GLN A 40 3.77 0.83 -15.25
C GLN A 40 3.59 1.06 -16.77
N PHE A 41 3.66 -0.02 -17.56
CA PHE A 41 3.24 0.02 -18.96
C PHE A 41 1.72 -0.09 -19.09
N SER A 42 1.08 1.00 -19.51
CA SER A 42 -0.33 1.04 -19.89
C SER A 42 -0.54 0.48 -21.30
N ASN A 43 -1.06 -0.75 -21.41
CA ASN A 43 -1.46 -1.32 -22.70
C ASN A 43 -2.97 -1.62 -22.73
N HIS A 44 -3.72 -0.69 -23.32
CA HIS A 44 -5.04 -0.94 -23.86
C HIS A 44 -4.91 -1.34 -25.33
N THR A 45 -5.14 -2.62 -25.65
CA THR A 45 -5.56 -3.01 -27.00
C THR A 45 -6.51 -4.20 -26.94
N THR A 46 -7.75 -3.96 -27.34
CA THR A 46 -8.74 -5.01 -27.63
C THR A 46 -8.38 -5.74 -28.90
N GLN A 47 -8.51 -7.07 -28.92
CA GLN A 47 -8.86 -7.79 -30.15
C GLN A 47 -9.63 -9.09 -29.85
N GLU A 48 -10.46 -9.47 -30.82
CA GLU A 48 -11.60 -10.37 -30.65
C GLU A 48 -11.27 -11.85 -30.91
N SER A 49 -12.20 -12.70 -30.50
CA SER A 49 -12.21 -14.15 -30.73
C SER A 49 -12.37 -14.56 -32.20
N SER A 50 -11.78 -15.69 -32.58
CA SER A 50 -12.27 -16.53 -33.67
C SER A 50 -12.06 -18.03 -33.38
N SER A 51 -12.82 -18.89 -34.06
CA SER A 51 -13.05 -20.29 -33.68
C SER A 51 -13.03 -21.25 -34.88
N SER A 52 -12.65 -22.51 -34.65
CA SER A 52 -12.86 -23.69 -35.53
C SER A 52 -12.52 -24.98 -34.73
N THR A 53 -13.46 -25.89 -34.43
CA THR A 53 -13.93 -27.08 -35.20
C THR A 53 -12.81 -28.05 -35.62
N SER A 54 -12.90 -29.38 -35.50
CA SER A 54 -13.98 -30.38 -35.19
C SER A 54 -13.32 -31.70 -34.69
N GLY A 55 -13.99 -32.76 -34.21
CA GLY A 55 -15.40 -33.14 -34.02
C GLY A 55 -15.53 -34.66 -33.71
N SER A 56 -16.76 -35.20 -33.69
CA SER A 56 -17.22 -36.58 -34.08
C SER A 56 -16.42 -37.86 -33.71
N ASP A 57 -17.02 -38.98 -33.25
CA ASP A 57 -18.42 -39.40 -33.06
C ASP A 57 -18.55 -40.43 -31.89
N SER A 58 -19.79 -40.82 -31.56
CA SER A 58 -20.19 -41.72 -30.47
C SER A 58 -20.64 -43.12 -30.96
N GLU A 59 -20.46 -44.19 -30.16
CA GLU A 59 -21.39 -45.34 -30.21
C GLU A 59 -21.47 -46.20 -28.92
N SER A 60 -22.72 -46.44 -28.50
CA SER A 60 -23.37 -47.51 -27.68
C SER A 60 -22.70 -48.29 -26.51
N ASP A 61 -23.53 -48.48 -25.47
CA ASP A 61 -23.43 -49.42 -24.33
C ASP A 61 -23.30 -50.93 -24.68
N GLU A 62 -22.77 -51.74 -23.74
CA GLU A 62 -23.58 -52.85 -23.16
C GLU A 62 -23.13 -53.33 -21.76
N LYS A 63 -24.11 -53.39 -20.84
CA LYS A 63 -24.37 -54.35 -19.74
C LYS A 63 -23.26 -54.78 -18.74
N ARG A 64 -23.53 -54.48 -17.47
CA ARG A 64 -23.00 -55.18 -16.27
C ARG A 64 -23.73 -56.53 -16.03
N PRO A 65 -23.08 -57.47 -15.32
CA PRO A 65 -23.72 -58.31 -14.30
C PRO A 65 -23.23 -57.97 -12.88
N VAL A 66 -23.95 -58.47 -11.86
CA VAL A 66 -23.80 -58.13 -10.43
C VAL A 66 -23.70 -59.43 -9.60
N PHE A 67 -23.22 -59.33 -8.35
CA PHE A 67 -23.17 -60.39 -7.30
C PHE A 67 -22.09 -61.47 -7.51
N SER A 68 -21.53 -62.11 -6.47
CA SER A 68 -21.58 -61.91 -5.01
C SER A 68 -20.36 -62.57 -4.33
N ASN A 69 -20.03 -62.17 -3.10
CA ASN A 69 -19.02 -62.84 -2.27
C ASN A 69 -19.42 -64.27 -1.90
N GLU A 70 -18.47 -65.22 -1.89
CA GLU A 70 -18.34 -66.16 -0.78
C GLU A 70 -16.92 -66.76 -0.60
N PHE A 71 -16.44 -66.64 0.64
CA PHE A 71 -15.36 -67.35 1.35
C PHE A 71 -14.44 -68.38 0.65
N LYS A 72 -13.12 -68.26 0.88
CA LYS A 72 -12.43 -68.85 2.06
C LYS A 72 -11.00 -68.31 2.23
N GLN A 73 -10.50 -68.36 3.47
CA GLN A 73 -9.16 -67.97 3.89
C GLN A 73 -8.45 -69.22 4.42
N ASP A 74 -7.26 -69.53 3.92
CA ASP A 74 -6.29 -70.35 4.66
C ASP A 74 -4.85 -70.20 4.14
N SER A 75 -3.91 -70.57 5.03
CA SER A 75 -2.45 -70.72 4.88
C SER A 75 -1.58 -69.58 4.28
N LEU A 76 -0.71 -69.05 5.16
CA LEU A 76 0.58 -68.44 4.84
C LEU A 76 1.52 -69.49 4.16
N VAL A 77 2.67 -69.14 3.56
CA VAL A 77 3.96 -68.98 4.26
C VAL A 77 5.08 -68.55 3.28
N GLU A 78 5.99 -67.69 3.78
CA GLU A 78 7.39 -67.37 3.35
C GLU A 78 7.74 -66.85 1.93
N GLY A 79 8.62 -65.83 1.91
CA GLY A 79 9.60 -65.65 0.82
C GLY A 79 9.51 -64.40 -0.06
N THR A 80 9.37 -63.18 0.47
CA THR A 80 9.52 -61.93 -0.33
C THR A 80 10.42 -60.89 0.34
N SER A 81 11.23 -60.20 -0.47
CA SER A 81 12.26 -59.25 -0.03
C SER A 81 11.66 -57.93 0.51
N SER A 82 12.43 -57.22 1.35
CA SER A 82 11.95 -56.09 2.18
C SER A 82 11.52 -54.82 1.41
N ARG A 83 11.62 -54.79 0.08
CA ARG A 83 11.43 -53.58 -0.74
C ARG A 83 9.99 -53.34 -1.22
N TYR A 84 9.11 -54.34 -1.14
CA TYR A 84 7.73 -54.26 -1.65
C TYR A 84 6.63 -54.34 -0.56
N SER A 85 7.03 -54.34 0.73
CA SER A 85 6.11 -54.36 1.87
C SER A 85 5.26 -53.09 2.04
N MET A 86 5.64 -51.98 1.38
CA MET A 86 4.88 -50.72 1.39
C MET A 86 3.56 -50.78 0.60
N TYR A 87 3.36 -51.79 -0.25
CA TYR A 87 2.11 -51.97 -1.00
C TYR A 87 1.10 -52.81 -0.21
N ASN A 88 -0.16 -52.39 -0.18
CA ASN A 88 -1.21 -53.20 0.44
C ASN A 88 -1.42 -54.53 -0.30
N SER A 89 -2.01 -55.51 0.40
CA SER A 89 -2.18 -56.88 -0.10
C SER A 89 -3.06 -57.00 -1.34
N VAL A 90 -3.93 -56.01 -1.60
CA VAL A 90 -4.75 -55.93 -2.83
C VAL A 90 -3.88 -55.56 -4.02
N SER A 91 -3.04 -54.52 -3.86
CA SER A 91 -2.10 -54.07 -4.90
C SER A 91 -1.10 -55.15 -5.28
N GLN A 92 -0.54 -55.87 -4.30
CA GLN A 92 0.39 -56.98 -4.55
C GLN A 92 -0.28 -58.11 -5.38
N LYS A 93 -1.51 -58.51 -5.04
CA LYS A 93 -2.28 -59.50 -5.80
C LYS A 93 -2.63 -59.01 -7.22
N LEU A 94 -2.92 -57.72 -7.39
CA LEU A 94 -3.19 -57.13 -8.70
C LEU A 94 -1.93 -57.13 -9.58
N MET A 95 -0.78 -56.72 -9.04
CA MET A 95 0.50 -56.73 -9.74
C MET A 95 0.87 -58.16 -10.19
N ALA A 96 0.76 -59.15 -9.31
CA ALA A 96 0.99 -60.55 -9.67
C ALA A 96 0.05 -61.04 -10.79
N LYS A 97 -1.24 -60.68 -10.74
CA LYS A 97 -2.24 -61.04 -11.77
C LYS A 97 -1.97 -60.37 -13.12
N MET A 98 -1.29 -59.22 -13.13
CA MET A 98 -0.84 -58.51 -14.34
C MET A 98 0.55 -58.97 -14.83
N GLY A 99 1.11 -60.04 -14.27
CA GLY A 99 2.36 -60.65 -14.70
C GLY A 99 3.63 -60.01 -14.13
N PHE A 100 3.52 -59.20 -13.06
CA PHE A 100 4.69 -58.65 -12.37
C PHE A 100 5.58 -59.75 -11.77
N ARG A 101 6.89 -59.60 -11.92
CA ARG A 101 7.92 -60.43 -11.30
C ARG A 101 8.97 -59.52 -10.66
N GLU A 102 9.44 -59.88 -9.47
CA GLU A 102 10.39 -59.05 -8.73
C GLU A 102 11.71 -58.89 -9.52
N GLY A 103 12.05 -57.66 -9.91
CA GLY A 103 13.23 -57.33 -10.72
C GLY A 103 12.99 -57.16 -12.23
N GLU A 104 11.78 -57.44 -12.73
CA GLU A 104 11.39 -57.26 -14.13
C GLU A 104 10.34 -56.14 -14.31
N GLY A 105 10.35 -55.50 -15.48
CA GLY A 105 9.40 -54.43 -15.79
C GLY A 105 8.04 -54.99 -16.21
N LEU A 106 6.94 -54.33 -15.83
CA LEU A 106 5.59 -54.80 -16.15
C LEU A 106 5.35 -54.86 -17.68
N GLY A 107 5.10 -56.05 -18.23
CA GLY A 107 4.80 -56.26 -19.64
C GLY A 107 5.22 -57.64 -20.16
N LYS A 108 4.67 -58.07 -21.31
CA LYS A 108 4.88 -59.42 -21.89
C LYS A 108 6.35 -59.80 -22.12
N TYR A 109 7.24 -58.82 -22.26
CA TYR A 109 8.67 -58.98 -22.52
C TYR A 109 9.55 -58.28 -21.47
N GLY A 110 9.02 -58.00 -20.28
CA GLY A 110 9.76 -57.31 -19.22
C GLY A 110 9.99 -55.81 -19.48
N GLN A 111 9.31 -55.22 -20.47
CA GLN A 111 9.64 -53.89 -21.02
C GLN A 111 9.13 -52.69 -20.22
N GLY A 112 8.40 -52.92 -19.13
CA GLY A 112 7.96 -51.85 -18.24
C GLY A 112 9.12 -51.22 -17.45
N ARG A 113 8.82 -50.15 -16.71
CA ARG A 113 9.78 -49.58 -15.74
C ARG A 113 10.00 -50.60 -14.61
N LYS A 114 11.26 -50.87 -14.27
CA LYS A 114 11.65 -51.80 -13.19
C LYS A 114 11.51 -51.17 -11.81
N ASP A 115 11.85 -49.88 -11.72
CA ASP A 115 11.80 -49.11 -10.49
C ASP A 115 10.46 -48.38 -10.35
N ILE A 116 10.05 -48.17 -9.10
CA ILE A 116 8.88 -47.37 -8.75
C ILE A 116 9.02 -45.98 -9.37
N VAL A 117 7.94 -45.46 -9.95
CA VAL A 117 7.89 -44.04 -10.32
C VAL A 117 7.86 -43.26 -9.01
N GLU A 118 8.98 -42.62 -8.66
CA GLU A 118 9.07 -41.76 -7.49
C GLU A 118 7.93 -40.74 -7.50
N ALA A 119 7.24 -40.61 -6.37
CA ALA A 119 6.20 -39.62 -6.22
C ALA A 119 6.81 -38.23 -6.42
N SER A 120 6.16 -37.38 -7.22
CA SER A 120 6.70 -36.05 -7.51
C SER A 120 6.82 -35.23 -6.22
N ASN A 121 8.05 -34.92 -5.82
CA ASN A 121 8.34 -33.98 -4.73
C ASN A 121 8.03 -32.52 -5.10
N GLN A 122 7.57 -32.27 -6.33
CA GLN A 122 7.25 -30.95 -6.86
C GLN A 122 5.95 -30.41 -6.23
N LYS A 123 6.08 -29.50 -5.27
CA LYS A 123 4.96 -28.70 -4.76
C LYS A 123 4.67 -27.53 -5.70
N GLY A 124 3.41 -27.35 -6.08
CA GLY A 124 2.93 -26.19 -6.87
C GLY A 124 2.48 -26.51 -8.30
N ARG A 125 2.02 -25.48 -9.03
CA ARG A 125 1.45 -25.58 -10.39
C ARG A 125 2.48 -25.43 -11.52
N ARG A 126 3.73 -25.80 -11.29
CA ARG A 126 4.75 -25.84 -12.36
C ARG A 126 4.60 -27.16 -13.12
N GLY A 127 4.82 -27.13 -14.44
CA GLY A 127 4.64 -28.32 -15.27
C GLY A 127 5.51 -29.50 -14.84
N PHE A 128 5.04 -30.72 -15.09
CA PHE A 128 5.79 -31.95 -14.79
C PHE A 128 7.20 -31.89 -15.40
N GLY A 129 8.22 -32.05 -14.57
CA GLY A 129 9.63 -32.13 -14.99
C GLY A 129 10.42 -30.81 -14.95
N LEU A 130 9.84 -29.71 -14.45
CA LEU A 130 10.59 -28.46 -14.26
C LEU A 130 11.28 -28.41 -12.87
N THR A 131 12.55 -28.83 -12.82
CA THR A 131 13.44 -28.63 -11.66
C THR A 131 14.04 -27.22 -11.68
N LEU A 132 13.98 -26.50 -10.55
CA LEU A 132 14.74 -25.26 -10.36
C LEU A 132 16.19 -25.61 -10.01
N LYS A 133 17.11 -25.36 -10.93
CA LYS A 133 18.54 -25.36 -10.60
C LYS A 133 18.80 -24.33 -9.47
N GLY A 134 19.78 -24.64 -8.62
CA GLY A 134 20.07 -23.87 -7.40
C GLY A 134 19.15 -24.13 -6.20
N PHE A 135 17.99 -24.80 -6.37
CA PHE A 135 17.04 -25.06 -5.27
C PHE A 135 17.13 -26.48 -4.67
N ASP A 136 18.03 -27.33 -5.17
CA ASP A 136 18.16 -28.74 -4.79
C ASP A 136 18.94 -29.01 -3.47
N GLY A 137 19.40 -27.97 -2.77
CA GLY A 137 20.09 -28.08 -1.48
C GLY A 137 19.29 -27.48 -0.32
N GLU A 138 19.19 -28.19 0.81
CA GLU A 138 18.61 -27.65 2.04
C GLU A 138 19.47 -26.48 2.56
N LEU A 139 18.87 -25.29 2.69
CA LEU A 139 19.43 -24.23 3.51
C LEU A 139 18.89 -24.47 4.93
N ASN A 140 19.76 -24.88 5.85
CA ASN A 140 19.42 -25.10 7.26
C ASN A 140 19.26 -23.77 8.03
N ILE A 141 18.39 -22.89 7.51
CA ILE A 141 18.07 -21.58 8.07
C ILE A 141 16.61 -21.60 8.48
N ASP A 142 16.36 -21.59 9.79
CA ASP A 142 15.01 -21.40 10.31
C ASP A 142 14.64 -19.91 10.25
N TRP A 143 13.68 -19.59 9.38
CA TRP A 143 13.08 -18.26 9.23
C TRP A 143 11.79 -18.11 10.05
N GLN A 144 11.28 -19.17 10.68
CA GLN A 144 10.07 -19.12 11.50
C GLN A 144 10.34 -18.56 12.90
N ASP A 145 11.59 -18.65 13.36
CA ASP A 145 12.16 -17.92 14.50
C ASP A 145 12.38 -16.42 14.19
N GLU A 146 11.46 -15.76 13.48
CA GLU A 146 11.45 -14.30 13.33
C GLU A 146 10.58 -13.67 14.44
N PRO A 147 10.99 -12.54 15.05
CA PRO A 147 10.12 -11.82 15.97
C PRO A 147 8.86 -11.33 15.24
N GLU A 148 7.73 -11.22 15.96
CA GLU A 148 6.49 -10.73 15.34
C GLU A 148 6.69 -9.35 14.68
N PRO A 149 6.15 -9.14 13.48
CA PRO A 149 6.16 -7.83 12.83
C PRO A 149 5.46 -6.77 13.69
N SER A 150 6.03 -5.56 13.72
CA SER A 150 5.61 -4.48 14.60
C SER A 150 5.76 -3.13 13.91
N ALA A 151 4.83 -2.20 14.16
CA ALA A 151 4.97 -0.81 13.74
C ALA A 151 6.03 -0.02 14.54
N TYR A 152 6.50 -0.55 15.68
CA TYR A 152 7.49 0.08 16.55
C TYR A 152 8.91 -0.41 16.25
N GLU A 153 9.79 0.52 15.91
CA GLU A 153 11.18 0.26 15.55
C GLU A 153 12.13 0.77 16.65
N LYS A 154 13.27 0.06 16.84
CA LYS A 154 14.33 0.47 17.76
C LYS A 154 15.46 1.13 16.98
N VAL A 155 16.10 2.12 17.59
CA VAL A 155 17.23 2.86 17.02
C VAL A 155 18.45 2.69 17.92
N ASP A 156 19.41 1.90 17.46
CA ASP A 156 20.72 1.77 18.11
C ASP A 156 21.66 2.81 17.50
N TRP A 157 21.98 3.84 18.27
CA TRP A 157 22.96 4.86 17.88
C TRP A 157 24.38 4.40 18.19
N CYS A 158 25.34 4.84 17.38
CA CYS A 158 26.74 4.79 17.77
C CYS A 158 26.93 5.58 19.09
N PRO A 159 27.85 5.15 19.98
CA PRO A 159 28.39 6.00 21.04
C PRO A 159 28.86 7.35 20.49
N GLU A 160 28.98 8.37 21.33
CA GLU A 160 29.35 9.71 20.87
C GLU A 160 30.86 9.83 20.57
N CYS A 161 31.22 10.54 19.50
CA CYS A 161 32.61 10.68 19.09
C CYS A 161 33.39 11.57 20.07
N THR A 162 34.21 10.94 20.89
CA THR A 162 35.13 11.57 21.87
C THR A 162 36.44 12.06 21.27
N THR A 163 36.81 11.60 20.08
CA THR A 163 38.00 12.11 19.37
C THR A 163 37.70 13.44 18.69
N GLU A 164 38.72 14.29 18.57
CA GLU A 164 38.65 15.53 17.80
C GLU A 164 38.41 15.25 16.30
N ILE A 165 38.05 16.28 15.55
CA ILE A 165 37.85 16.18 14.10
C ILE A 165 39.25 16.15 13.45
N PRO A 166 39.55 15.16 12.58
CA PRO A 166 40.86 15.04 11.93
C PRO A 166 41.24 16.30 11.12
N ASP A 167 42.48 16.77 11.32
CA ASP A 167 42.99 17.97 10.65
C ASP A 167 43.61 17.67 9.27
N ALA A 168 43.92 18.74 8.51
CA ALA A 168 44.53 18.62 7.19
C ALA A 168 45.94 17.98 7.17
N GLN A 169 46.62 17.83 8.31
CA GLN A 169 47.92 17.18 8.41
C GLN A 169 47.77 15.67 8.67
N GLU A 170 46.84 15.27 9.53
CA GLU A 170 46.47 13.87 9.75
C GLU A 170 45.84 13.27 8.47
N LEU A 171 44.87 13.96 7.87
CA LEU A 171 44.13 13.50 6.68
C LEU A 171 45.02 13.30 5.43
N LYS A 172 46.17 13.99 5.33
CA LYS A 172 47.09 13.86 4.19
C LYS A 172 47.60 12.44 3.97
N GLU A 173 47.81 11.69 5.06
CA GLU A 173 48.43 10.36 5.01
C GLU A 173 47.38 9.23 4.91
N TRP A 174 46.09 9.55 4.99
CA TRP A 174 45.01 8.57 5.10
C TRP A 174 44.54 7.97 3.76
N MET A 175 44.75 8.66 2.63
CA MET A 175 44.29 8.19 1.32
C MET A 175 45.26 7.16 0.72
N ILE A 176 44.86 5.89 0.66
CA ILE A 176 45.68 4.81 0.10
C ILE A 176 45.10 4.35 -1.24
N VAL A 177 45.91 4.50 -2.29
CA VAL A 177 45.66 3.98 -3.64
C VAL A 177 46.27 2.59 -3.75
N GLY A 178 45.50 1.62 -4.25
CA GLY A 178 45.94 0.25 -4.48
C GLY A 178 45.38 -0.32 -5.77
N LYS A 179 45.57 -1.61 -6.01
CA LYS A 179 44.93 -2.31 -7.13
C LYS A 179 43.40 -2.27 -6.96
N ARG A 180 42.68 -2.01 -8.05
CA ARG A 180 41.21 -2.04 -8.12
C ARG A 180 40.71 -3.43 -7.73
N LYS A 181 39.96 -3.50 -6.62
CA LYS A 181 39.32 -4.72 -6.12
C LYS A 181 37.85 -4.73 -6.53
N LEU A 182 37.39 -5.86 -7.05
CA LEU A 182 35.99 -6.10 -7.48
C LEU A 182 35.34 -7.30 -6.78
N MET A 183 36.08 -7.98 -5.89
CA MET A 183 35.59 -9.09 -5.07
C MET A 183 35.08 -8.55 -3.72
N ILE A 184 33.99 -9.13 -3.22
CA ILE A 184 33.36 -8.80 -1.92
C ILE A 184 33.51 -9.93 -0.89
N GLU A 185 33.84 -11.15 -1.35
CA GLU A 185 33.83 -12.38 -0.55
C GLU A 185 34.85 -12.39 0.61
N ASP A 186 35.94 -11.62 0.47
CA ASP A 186 37.04 -11.49 1.42
C ASP A 186 37.02 -10.18 2.22
N GLU A 187 35.92 -9.40 2.16
CA GLU A 187 35.75 -8.14 2.91
C GLU A 187 35.26 -8.41 4.35
N THR A 188 36.04 -9.18 5.11
CA THR A 188 35.68 -9.67 6.46
C THR A 188 36.16 -8.78 7.61
N GLU A 189 36.74 -7.61 7.31
CA GLU A 189 37.29 -6.67 8.30
C GLU A 189 36.24 -6.13 9.28
N PHE A 190 34.96 -6.14 8.89
CA PHE A 190 33.83 -5.59 9.66
C PHE A 190 32.59 -6.52 9.68
N CYS A 191 32.76 -7.80 9.37
CA CYS A 191 31.72 -8.84 9.45
C CYS A 191 32.37 -10.23 9.45
N SER A 192 31.87 -11.18 10.23
CA SER A 192 32.42 -12.55 10.21
C SER A 192 32.30 -13.22 8.83
N GLU A 193 33.36 -13.96 8.46
CA GLU A 193 33.47 -14.68 7.18
C GLU A 193 32.27 -15.61 6.92
N GLU A 194 31.81 -16.30 7.96
CA GLU A 194 30.64 -17.17 7.90
C GLU A 194 29.36 -16.42 7.50
N LEU A 195 29.06 -15.29 8.16
CA LEU A 195 27.86 -14.50 7.85
C LEU A 195 27.93 -13.85 6.47
N LEU A 196 29.10 -13.34 6.08
CA LEU A 196 29.32 -12.76 4.75
C LEU A 196 29.12 -13.82 3.66
N ARG A 197 29.71 -15.01 3.82
CA ARG A 197 29.54 -16.12 2.88
C ARG A 197 28.09 -16.60 2.82
N ASN A 198 27.42 -16.73 3.97
CA ASN A 198 26.03 -17.16 4.04
C ASN A 198 25.07 -16.17 3.35
N VAL A 199 25.25 -14.85 3.54
CA VAL A 199 24.38 -13.86 2.88
C VAL A 199 24.63 -13.78 1.37
N LEU A 200 25.88 -13.91 0.92
CA LEU A 200 26.21 -13.97 -0.50
C LEU A 200 25.62 -15.23 -1.16
N GLN A 201 25.78 -16.40 -0.54
CA GLN A 201 25.15 -17.64 -1.03
C GLN A 201 23.62 -17.52 -1.09
N CYS A 202 22.99 -16.94 -0.08
CA CYS A 202 21.53 -16.71 -0.07
C CYS A 202 21.07 -15.73 -1.15
N LYS A 203 21.89 -14.74 -1.53
CA LYS A 203 21.59 -13.84 -2.66
C LYS A 203 21.67 -14.61 -4.00
N SER A 204 22.73 -15.37 -4.24
CA SER A 204 22.95 -16.06 -5.52
C SER A 204 21.98 -17.18 -5.86
N VAL A 205 21.28 -17.76 -4.86
CA VAL A 205 20.16 -18.70 -5.11
C VAL A 205 19.06 -18.08 -5.98
N PHE A 206 18.94 -16.75 -6.04
CA PHE A 206 17.94 -16.06 -6.84
C PHE A 206 18.42 -15.61 -8.23
N ASP A 207 19.70 -15.79 -8.57
CA ASP A 207 20.25 -15.34 -9.87
C ASP A 207 19.68 -16.16 -11.05
N GLU A 208 19.28 -17.41 -10.82
CA GLU A 208 18.61 -18.28 -11.80
C GLU A 208 17.07 -18.20 -11.76
N LEU A 209 16.48 -17.39 -10.87
CA LEU A 209 15.02 -17.29 -10.73
C LEU A 209 14.42 -16.18 -11.61
N ASP A 210 13.24 -16.44 -12.18
CA ASP A 210 12.47 -15.42 -12.88
C ASP A 210 12.10 -14.23 -11.96
N GLY A 211 12.29 -13.01 -12.48
CA GLY A 211 12.10 -11.77 -11.72
C GLY A 211 10.64 -11.43 -11.40
N GLU A 212 9.66 -11.90 -12.17
CA GLU A 212 8.23 -11.79 -11.79
C GLU A 212 7.92 -12.74 -10.63
N GLU A 213 8.40 -13.98 -10.69
CA GLU A 213 8.20 -14.97 -9.63
C GLU A 213 8.83 -14.55 -8.31
N MET A 214 10.08 -14.06 -8.33
CA MET A 214 10.75 -13.50 -7.15
C MET A 214 9.94 -12.36 -6.54
N ARG A 215 9.49 -11.40 -7.36
CA ARG A 215 8.71 -10.24 -6.90
C ARG A 215 7.36 -10.65 -6.31
N ARG A 216 6.68 -11.67 -6.86
CA ARG A 216 5.41 -12.19 -6.31
C ARG A 216 5.61 -12.88 -4.97
N ALA A 217 6.66 -13.69 -4.80
CA ALA A 217 6.98 -14.31 -3.52
C ALA A 217 7.33 -13.26 -2.46
N ARG A 218 8.23 -12.32 -2.80
CA ARG A 218 8.62 -11.19 -1.94
C ARG A 218 7.42 -10.33 -1.49
N THR A 219 6.45 -10.11 -2.37
CA THR A 219 5.22 -9.36 -2.05
C THR A 219 4.31 -10.10 -1.05
N ARG A 220 4.31 -11.44 -1.06
CA ARG A 220 3.57 -12.25 -0.08
C ARG A 220 4.31 -12.42 1.24
N SER A 221 5.64 -12.41 1.22
CA SER A 221 6.48 -12.74 2.38
C SER A 221 6.91 -11.53 3.23
N ASN A 222 6.81 -10.31 2.71
CA ASN A 222 7.15 -9.08 3.44
C ASN A 222 5.93 -8.58 4.24
N PRO A 223 5.97 -8.54 5.59
CA PRO A 223 4.85 -8.05 6.42
C PRO A 223 4.46 -6.60 6.14
N TYR A 224 5.40 -5.77 5.67
CA TYR A 224 5.22 -4.33 5.48
C TYR A 224 4.85 -3.93 4.03
N GLU A 225 4.67 -4.89 3.12
CA GLU A 225 4.50 -4.61 1.68
C GLU A 225 3.23 -3.81 1.36
N MET A 226 2.17 -3.91 2.17
CA MET A 226 0.91 -3.18 1.95
C MET A 226 1.00 -1.67 2.24
N ILE A 227 2.09 -1.17 2.84
CA ILE A 227 2.30 0.27 3.08
C ILE A 227 2.48 1.02 1.74
N ARG A 228 3.34 0.49 0.84
CA ARG A 228 3.64 1.05 -0.49
C ARG A 228 3.97 2.56 -0.42
N GLY A 229 3.44 3.37 -1.33
CA GLY A 229 3.51 4.85 -1.31
C GLY A 229 2.28 5.52 -0.68
N VAL A 230 1.23 4.76 -0.34
CA VAL A 230 -0.09 5.28 0.03
C VAL A 230 -0.65 6.25 -1.03
N PHE A 231 -0.47 7.55 -0.83
CA PHE A 231 -0.91 8.64 -1.71
C PHE A 231 0.24 9.46 -2.31
N PHE A 232 1.47 9.19 -1.87
CA PHE A 232 2.69 9.78 -2.43
C PHE A 232 3.03 9.10 -3.76
N LEU A 233 3.79 9.80 -4.61
CA LEU A 233 4.15 9.36 -5.95
C LEU A 233 4.86 7.99 -5.94
N ASN A 234 5.61 7.70 -4.87
CA ASN A 234 6.30 6.43 -4.68
C ASN A 234 6.48 6.05 -3.21
N ARG A 235 6.93 4.81 -2.99
CA ARG A 235 7.27 4.27 -1.66
C ARG A 235 8.46 4.92 -0.96
N ALA A 236 9.28 5.73 -1.65
CA ALA A 236 10.40 6.42 -1.02
C ALA A 236 9.91 7.53 -0.08
N ALA A 237 8.82 8.23 -0.42
CA ALA A 237 8.16 9.17 0.49
C ALA A 237 7.77 8.52 1.83
N MET A 238 7.26 7.29 1.78
CA MET A 238 6.93 6.53 2.99
C MET A 238 8.18 6.11 3.79
N LYS A 239 9.36 5.93 3.16
CA LYS A 239 10.63 5.74 3.89
C LYS A 239 10.99 6.99 4.71
N MET A 240 10.79 8.19 4.15
CA MET A 240 10.97 9.43 4.94
C MET A 240 9.88 9.65 5.98
N ALA A 241 8.61 9.32 5.70
CA ALA A 241 7.55 9.40 6.70
C ALA A 241 7.82 8.51 7.92
N ASN A 242 8.30 7.29 7.65
CA ASN A 242 8.73 6.31 8.64
C ASN A 242 9.94 6.82 9.44
N MET A 243 11.02 7.24 8.78
CA MET A 243 12.24 7.70 9.46
C MET A 243 12.01 9.01 10.24
N ASP A 244 11.28 9.98 9.67
CA ASP A 244 10.99 11.24 10.37
C ASP A 244 10.17 11.00 11.64
N HIS A 245 9.24 10.04 11.67
CA HIS A 245 8.62 9.63 12.93
C HIS A 245 9.62 8.97 13.91
N VAL A 246 10.39 7.99 13.44
CA VAL A 246 11.35 7.22 14.27
C VAL A 246 12.45 8.11 14.88
N PHE A 247 12.81 9.20 14.21
CA PHE A 247 13.82 10.18 14.66
C PHE A 247 13.18 11.46 15.23
N ASP A 248 12.08 11.35 15.98
CA ASP A 248 11.42 12.42 16.75
C ASP A 248 11.08 13.70 15.93
N TYR A 249 10.74 13.51 14.65
CA TYR A 249 10.50 14.55 13.65
C TYR A 249 11.69 15.48 13.40
N MET A 250 12.94 15.02 13.60
CA MET A 250 14.12 15.87 13.49
C MET A 250 14.41 16.40 12.07
N PHE A 251 13.75 15.90 11.02
CA PHE A 251 13.89 16.43 9.67
C PHE A 251 12.84 17.50 9.36
N THR A 252 11.59 17.29 9.79
CA THR A 252 10.50 18.25 9.54
C THR A 252 10.30 19.30 10.64
N ASN A 253 10.75 19.01 11.87
CA ASN A 253 10.74 19.89 13.04
C ASN A 253 12.10 19.85 13.78
N PRO A 254 13.19 20.33 13.15
CA PRO A 254 14.51 20.29 13.76
C PRO A 254 14.58 21.17 15.01
N LYS A 255 15.36 20.71 16.00
CA LYS A 255 15.53 21.35 17.31
C LYS A 255 16.99 21.69 17.57
N ASP A 256 17.25 22.69 18.39
CA ASP A 256 18.58 22.99 18.91
C ASP A 256 19.02 21.98 19.99
N SER A 257 20.24 22.18 20.53
CA SER A 257 20.80 21.34 21.61
C SER A 257 20.05 21.44 22.94
N GLN A 258 19.17 22.44 23.12
CA GLN A 258 18.28 22.57 24.28
C GLN A 258 16.89 21.95 24.02
N GLY A 259 16.67 21.37 22.83
CA GLY A 259 15.39 20.77 22.44
C GLY A 259 14.34 21.78 21.95
N VAL A 260 14.69 23.05 21.78
CA VAL A 260 13.79 24.09 21.29
C VAL A 260 13.68 24.00 19.76
N PRO A 261 12.47 24.01 19.17
CA PRO A 261 12.30 24.04 17.72
C PRO A 261 13.01 25.23 17.07
N LEU A 262 13.80 24.96 16.02
CA LEU A 262 14.53 25.98 15.26
C LEU A 262 13.64 26.84 14.35
N ILE A 263 12.35 26.53 14.25
CA ILE A 263 11.39 27.15 13.33
C ILE A 263 10.11 27.45 14.08
N LYS A 264 9.73 28.72 14.17
CA LYS A 264 8.48 29.15 14.81
C LYS A 264 7.37 29.30 13.78
N GLU A 265 6.29 28.53 13.96
CA GLU A 265 5.17 28.48 12.99
C GLU A 265 4.41 29.81 12.82
N TYR A 266 4.60 30.77 13.74
CA TYR A 266 3.98 32.09 13.68
C TYR A 266 4.85 33.16 12.98
N ASP A 267 6.17 32.96 12.87
CA ASP A 267 7.13 33.99 12.46
C ASP A 267 7.48 33.94 10.94
N ALA A 268 6.72 33.17 10.16
CA ALA A 268 6.93 32.93 8.72
C ALA A 268 8.32 32.36 8.34
N GLU A 269 9.03 31.78 9.30
CA GLU A 269 10.33 31.12 9.10
C GLU A 269 10.18 29.82 8.28
N LEU A 270 11.10 29.60 7.33
CA LEU A 270 11.07 28.45 6.42
C LEU A 270 12.02 27.33 6.87
N LEU A 271 11.54 26.09 6.79
CA LEU A 271 12.40 24.90 6.78
C LEU A 271 13.14 24.84 5.44
N TYR A 272 14.46 25.04 5.46
CA TYR A 272 15.31 24.79 4.30
C TYR A 272 15.83 23.35 4.33
N PHE A 273 15.65 22.61 3.24
CA PHE A 273 16.16 21.25 3.07
C PHE A 273 16.73 21.04 1.66
N ALA A 274 17.51 19.98 1.47
CA ALA A 274 18.05 19.58 0.17
C ALA A 274 17.81 18.08 -0.08
N ASP A 275 17.63 17.70 -1.34
CA ASP A 275 17.31 16.32 -1.75
C ASP A 275 18.15 15.94 -3.00
N VAL A 276 19.13 15.06 -2.83
CA VAL A 276 20.22 14.84 -3.78
C VAL A 276 20.25 13.37 -4.23
N CYS A 277 20.42 13.14 -5.54
CA CYS A 277 20.18 11.85 -6.21
C CYS A 277 18.73 11.37 -6.03
N ALA A 278 17.80 12.32 -6.04
CA ALA A 278 16.48 12.16 -5.43
C ALA A 278 15.33 11.89 -6.41
N GLY A 279 15.58 11.91 -7.72
CA GLY A 279 14.55 11.65 -8.71
C GLY A 279 13.86 10.29 -8.47
N PRO A 280 12.51 10.22 -8.54
CA PRO A 280 11.57 11.25 -8.99
C PRO A 280 11.09 12.27 -7.94
N GLY A 281 11.59 12.23 -6.69
CA GLY A 281 11.37 13.29 -5.68
C GLY A 281 10.52 12.93 -4.46
N GLY A 282 10.28 11.64 -4.18
CA GLY A 282 9.39 11.22 -3.09
C GLY A 282 9.81 11.68 -1.68
N PHE A 283 11.12 11.83 -1.41
CA PHE A 283 11.61 12.36 -0.14
C PHE A 283 11.18 13.82 0.05
N SER A 284 11.43 14.67 -0.95
CA SER A 284 10.91 16.04 -1.03
C SER A 284 9.38 16.12 -0.92
N GLU A 285 8.65 15.22 -1.60
CA GLU A 285 7.18 15.20 -1.54
C GLU A 285 6.67 15.01 -0.10
N TYR A 286 7.29 14.12 0.69
CA TYR A 286 6.95 13.96 2.11
C TYR A 286 7.19 15.23 2.93
N VAL A 287 8.37 15.85 2.80
CA VAL A 287 8.74 17.05 3.59
C VAL A 287 7.80 18.21 3.27
N LEU A 288 7.52 18.44 1.98
CA LEU A 288 6.61 19.47 1.50
C LEU A 288 5.15 19.14 1.86
N TRP A 289 4.75 17.87 1.85
CA TRP A 289 3.44 17.47 2.38
C TRP A 289 3.31 17.72 3.88
N ARG A 290 4.36 17.49 4.69
CA ARG A 290 4.30 17.69 6.15
C ARG A 290 4.30 19.17 6.52
N ARG A 291 5.16 19.98 5.90
CA ARG A 291 5.37 21.41 6.25
C ARG A 291 4.62 22.41 5.37
N LYS A 292 4.01 21.95 4.27
CA LYS A 292 3.28 22.80 3.31
C LYS A 292 4.17 23.96 2.85
N TRP A 293 3.61 25.17 2.81
CA TRP A 293 4.31 26.42 2.48
C TRP A 293 5.43 26.84 3.46
N HIS A 294 5.58 26.21 4.63
CA HIS A 294 6.63 26.53 5.61
C HIS A 294 7.96 25.80 5.32
N ALA A 295 8.18 25.36 4.08
CA ALA A 295 9.40 24.69 3.67
C ALA A 295 9.83 25.08 2.25
N LYS A 296 11.15 25.12 2.03
CA LYS A 296 11.80 25.38 0.74
C LYS A 296 12.87 24.31 0.51
N GLY A 297 12.70 23.53 -0.54
CA GLY A 297 13.62 22.46 -0.92
C GLY A 297 14.49 22.81 -2.12
N PHE A 298 15.70 22.25 -2.14
CA PHE A 298 16.63 22.32 -3.27
C PHE A 298 16.97 20.89 -3.73
N GLY A 299 16.66 20.57 -4.99
CA GLY A 299 16.85 19.24 -5.56
C GLY A 299 18.08 19.15 -6.44
N MET A 300 18.78 18.02 -6.45
CA MET A 300 19.75 17.71 -7.50
C MET A 300 19.65 16.26 -7.97
N THR A 301 19.44 16.03 -9.27
CA THR A 301 19.37 14.68 -9.84
C THR A 301 19.95 14.61 -11.26
N LEU A 302 20.20 13.38 -11.73
CA LEU A 302 20.59 13.11 -13.12
C LEU A 302 19.37 13.33 -14.04
N LYS A 303 19.57 13.97 -15.20
CA LYS A 303 18.55 14.00 -16.26
C LYS A 303 18.36 12.62 -16.87
N GLY A 304 17.11 12.17 -17.02
CA GLY A 304 16.79 10.89 -17.63
C GLY A 304 15.35 10.45 -17.38
N PRO A 305 14.98 9.17 -17.57
CA PRO A 305 13.66 8.64 -17.22
C PRO A 305 13.33 8.76 -15.72
N ASN A 306 14.36 8.86 -14.88
CA ASN A 306 14.29 8.98 -13.42
C ASN A 306 14.44 10.42 -12.92
N ASP A 307 14.06 11.42 -13.72
CA ASP A 307 14.02 12.85 -13.38
C ASP A 307 12.95 13.15 -12.29
N PHE A 308 13.04 14.33 -11.65
CA PHE A 308 12.02 14.86 -10.75
C PHE A 308 10.67 15.02 -11.44
N LYS A 309 9.63 14.38 -10.90
CA LYS A 309 8.26 14.48 -11.41
C LYS A 309 7.44 15.49 -10.62
N LEU A 310 7.84 16.76 -10.67
CA LEU A 310 7.23 17.83 -9.86
C LEU A 310 5.73 18.03 -10.16
N GLU A 311 5.29 17.68 -11.37
CA GLU A 311 3.89 17.68 -11.79
C GLU A 311 3.04 16.56 -11.15
N ASP A 312 3.67 15.50 -10.65
CA ASP A 312 3.04 14.38 -9.95
C ASP A 312 3.01 14.56 -8.42
N PHE A 313 3.61 15.64 -7.87
CA PHE A 313 3.63 15.87 -6.41
C PHE A 313 2.23 16.21 -5.90
N TYR A 314 1.68 15.39 -5.00
CA TYR A 314 0.30 15.54 -4.52
C TYR A 314 0.08 16.76 -3.61
N SER A 315 1.14 17.45 -3.16
CA SER A 315 1.04 18.46 -2.10
C SER A 315 2.06 19.59 -2.12
N ALA A 316 2.79 19.80 -3.22
CA ALA A 316 3.73 20.91 -3.34
C ALA A 316 3.52 21.73 -4.62
N SER A 317 3.67 23.06 -4.51
CA SER A 317 3.89 23.93 -5.66
C SER A 317 5.35 23.81 -6.11
N SER A 318 5.62 23.94 -7.40
CA SER A 318 6.99 24.07 -7.93
C SER A 318 7.73 25.30 -7.39
N GLU A 319 7.03 26.29 -6.84
CA GLU A 319 7.65 27.43 -6.14
C GLU A 319 8.36 27.01 -4.84
N LEU A 320 7.96 25.89 -4.24
CA LEU A 320 8.52 25.37 -2.99
C LEU A 320 9.75 24.47 -3.20
N PHE A 321 10.09 24.12 -4.45
CA PHE A 321 11.17 23.19 -4.75
C PHE A 321 11.94 23.57 -6.03
N GLU A 322 13.25 23.79 -5.90
CA GLU A 322 14.12 24.17 -7.04
C GLU A 322 14.99 22.99 -7.49
N PRO A 323 14.72 22.38 -8.67
CA PRO A 323 15.55 21.29 -9.20
C PRO A 323 16.77 21.82 -9.97
N TYR A 324 17.93 21.20 -9.69
CA TYR A 324 19.17 21.37 -10.43
C TYR A 324 19.54 20.07 -11.14
N TYR A 325 20.02 20.18 -12.38
CA TYR A 325 20.18 19.04 -13.28
C TYR A 325 21.61 18.84 -13.73
N VAL A 326 22.06 17.59 -13.69
CA VAL A 326 23.38 17.15 -14.18
C VAL A 326 23.24 16.08 -15.25
N GLU A 327 24.12 16.11 -16.25
CA GLU A 327 24.15 15.14 -17.37
C GLU A 327 25.13 14.01 -17.05
N GLY A 328 24.72 12.76 -17.28
CA GLY A 328 25.52 11.58 -16.95
C GLY A 328 25.01 10.29 -17.61
N GLN A 329 25.76 9.21 -17.46
CA GLN A 329 25.43 7.89 -18.04
C GLN A 329 24.81 6.97 -16.98
N GLU A 330 23.55 6.62 -17.14
CA GLU A 330 22.74 5.87 -16.15
C GLU A 330 23.24 4.43 -15.94
N ASN A 331 23.75 3.78 -17.00
CA ASN A 331 24.04 2.34 -17.04
C ASN A 331 25.26 1.85 -16.21
N LEU A 332 25.82 2.68 -15.32
CA LEU A 332 27.01 2.36 -14.51
C LEU A 332 26.77 2.52 -12.99
N GLN A 333 25.52 2.77 -12.58
CA GLN A 333 25.18 3.31 -11.26
C GLN A 333 25.65 2.47 -10.07
N GLU A 334 25.64 1.14 -10.19
CA GLU A 334 25.95 0.21 -9.08
C GLU A 334 27.46 0.00 -8.89
N ILE A 335 28.23 -0.08 -9.99
CA ILE A 335 29.71 -0.16 -9.97
C ILE A 335 30.33 1.19 -9.53
N LEU A 336 29.59 2.30 -9.66
CA LEU A 336 29.97 3.64 -9.20
C LEU A 336 29.54 3.95 -7.75
N SER A 337 28.84 3.04 -7.06
CA SER A 337 28.19 3.28 -5.77
C SER A 337 29.11 3.86 -4.67
N LYS A 338 30.38 3.45 -4.62
CA LYS A 338 31.34 4.01 -3.64
C LYS A 338 31.65 5.50 -3.87
N GLN A 339 31.80 5.93 -5.12
CA GLN A 339 32.07 7.33 -5.45
C GLN A 339 30.80 8.17 -5.26
N LEU A 340 29.63 7.60 -5.55
CA LEU A 340 28.34 8.22 -5.29
C LEU A 340 28.12 8.49 -3.79
N MET A 341 28.36 7.49 -2.93
CA MET A 341 28.29 7.64 -1.47
C MET A 341 29.24 8.73 -0.97
N LEU A 342 30.50 8.72 -1.43
CA LEU A 342 31.47 9.77 -1.10
C LEU A 342 30.96 11.16 -1.51
N CYS A 343 30.40 11.30 -2.72
CA CYS A 343 29.88 12.58 -3.20
C CYS A 343 28.67 13.05 -2.37
N GLN A 344 27.76 12.14 -1.98
CA GLN A 344 26.63 12.46 -1.11
C GLN A 344 27.08 12.94 0.28
N PHE A 345 28.09 12.28 0.87
CA PHE A 345 28.64 12.66 2.17
C PHE A 345 29.39 14.00 2.09
N LEU A 346 30.18 14.20 1.04
CA LEU A 346 30.83 15.48 0.72
C LEU A 346 29.81 16.61 0.52
N THR A 347 28.70 16.36 -0.18
CA THR A 347 27.61 17.34 -0.32
C THR A 347 27.02 17.70 1.04
N ALA A 348 26.77 16.72 1.92
CA ALA A 348 26.29 17.00 3.28
C ALA A 348 27.22 17.96 4.04
N LEU A 349 28.52 17.67 4.08
CA LEU A 349 29.54 18.54 4.70
C LEU A 349 29.75 19.89 3.99
N SER A 350 29.12 20.10 2.82
CA SER A 350 29.23 21.34 2.04
C SER A 350 28.01 22.26 2.17
N ILE A 351 26.82 21.72 2.46
CA ILE A 351 25.55 22.49 2.45
C ILE A 351 24.73 22.39 3.74
N VAL A 352 24.98 21.39 4.59
CA VAL A 352 24.28 21.28 5.88
C VAL A 352 24.85 22.35 6.83
N ARG A 353 23.96 23.13 7.46
CA ARG A 353 24.34 24.13 8.47
C ARG A 353 24.87 23.46 9.74
N THR A 354 25.68 24.15 10.54
CA THR A 354 26.03 23.72 11.91
C THR A 354 24.76 23.42 12.72
N GLY A 355 24.75 22.31 13.47
CA GLY A 355 23.57 21.78 14.16
C GLY A 355 22.53 21.12 13.23
N GLY A 356 22.75 21.08 11.92
CA GLY A 356 21.88 20.46 10.94
C GLY A 356 21.98 18.92 10.92
N ASN A 357 20.99 18.28 10.30
CA ASN A 357 20.85 16.83 10.23
C ASN A 357 21.05 16.32 8.80
N PHE A 358 21.45 15.06 8.65
CA PHE A 358 21.67 14.40 7.36
C PHE A 358 21.14 12.97 7.39
N VAL A 359 20.62 12.49 6.26
CA VAL A 359 20.22 11.10 6.05
C VAL A 359 20.60 10.67 4.64
N CYS A 360 21.26 9.53 4.52
CA CYS A 360 21.73 9.00 3.24
C CYS A 360 21.40 7.52 3.10
N LYS A 361 20.81 7.14 1.97
CA LYS A 361 20.72 5.73 1.58
C LYS A 361 22.12 5.17 1.36
N THR A 362 22.38 3.99 1.91
CA THR A 362 23.57 3.18 1.67
C THR A 362 23.16 1.72 1.42
N PHE A 363 24.15 0.88 1.12
CA PHE A 363 23.96 -0.56 0.91
C PHE A 363 24.81 -1.34 1.92
N ASP A 364 25.49 -2.41 1.49
CA ASP A 364 26.43 -3.15 2.33
C ASP A 364 27.63 -2.27 2.75
N LEU A 365 28.06 -2.40 4.01
CA LEU A 365 29.14 -1.61 4.63
C LEU A 365 30.28 -2.53 5.09
N PHE A 366 30.65 -3.51 4.27
CA PHE A 366 31.74 -4.45 4.56
C PHE A 366 33.13 -3.88 4.22
N THR A 367 33.22 -3.06 3.16
CA THR A 367 34.51 -2.55 2.67
C THR A 367 35.08 -1.47 3.61
N PRO A 368 36.41 -1.49 3.87
CA PRO A 368 37.10 -0.44 4.62
C PRO A 368 36.90 0.98 4.07
N PHE A 369 36.73 1.13 2.74
CA PHE A 369 36.40 2.42 2.12
C PHE A 369 35.06 2.98 2.62
N SER A 370 34.00 2.15 2.60
CA SER A 370 32.66 2.57 3.01
C SER A 370 32.57 2.78 4.53
N VAL A 371 33.26 1.96 5.33
CA VAL A 371 33.34 2.17 6.79
C VAL A 371 34.14 3.43 7.13
N GLY A 372 35.23 3.72 6.41
CA GLY A 372 35.98 4.97 6.53
C GLY A 372 35.14 6.22 6.21
N LEU A 373 34.23 6.14 5.23
CA LEU A 373 33.27 7.22 4.96
C LEU A 373 32.32 7.46 6.15
N VAL A 374 31.81 6.39 6.75
CA VAL A 374 30.95 6.49 7.94
C VAL A 374 31.73 6.98 9.16
N TYR A 375 33.00 6.61 9.31
CA TYR A 375 33.89 7.11 10.37
C TYR A 375 34.09 8.62 10.29
N LEU A 376 34.31 9.17 9.07
CA LEU A 376 34.42 10.62 8.89
C LEU A 376 33.13 11.37 9.25
N LEU A 377 31.95 10.82 8.93
CA LEU A 377 30.67 11.38 9.39
C LEU A 377 30.53 11.29 10.92
N TYR A 378 30.96 10.19 11.52
CA TYR A 378 30.97 10.00 12.97
C TYR A 378 31.85 11.04 13.69
N CYS A 379 33.01 11.40 13.14
CA CYS A 379 33.80 12.53 13.64
C CYS A 379 33.05 13.87 13.50
N CYS A 380 32.43 14.12 12.34
CA CYS A 380 31.83 15.41 11.97
C CYS A 380 30.45 15.73 12.58
N PHE A 381 29.72 14.75 13.10
CA PHE A 381 28.38 14.93 13.68
C PHE A 381 28.36 14.56 15.17
N GLU A 382 27.43 15.14 15.94
CA GLU A 382 27.22 14.82 17.36
C GLU A 382 26.81 13.36 17.52
N ARG A 383 25.85 12.87 16.72
CA ARG A 383 25.37 11.48 16.76
C ARG A 383 25.17 10.90 15.37
N VAL A 384 25.57 9.64 15.19
CA VAL A 384 25.39 8.88 13.95
C VAL A 384 24.80 7.51 14.25
N CYS A 385 23.92 7.01 13.39
CA CYS A 385 23.45 5.63 13.43
C CYS A 385 23.29 5.04 12.01
N ILE A 386 23.24 3.71 11.94
CA ILE A 386 22.91 2.94 10.74
C ILE A 386 21.56 2.28 10.98
N PHE A 387 20.55 2.66 10.20
CA PHE A 387 19.16 2.27 10.42
C PHE A 387 18.55 1.67 9.15
N LYS A 388 17.78 0.57 9.28
CA LYS A 388 16.98 0.00 8.19
C LYS A 388 15.49 0.13 8.56
N PRO A 389 14.76 1.10 7.99
CA PRO A 389 13.33 1.24 8.26
C PRO A 389 12.55 0.04 7.72
N VAL A 390 11.43 -0.33 8.34
CA VAL A 390 10.53 -1.42 7.90
C VAL A 390 9.93 -1.20 6.51
N THR A 391 9.91 0.05 6.04
CA THR A 391 9.56 0.42 4.65
C THR A 391 10.65 0.10 3.61
N SER A 392 11.87 -0.23 4.06
CA SER A 392 12.90 -0.90 3.27
C SER A 392 12.65 -2.40 3.22
N ARG A 393 12.86 -3.05 2.07
CA ARG A 393 12.54 -4.48 1.90
C ARG A 393 13.54 -5.32 2.74
N PRO A 394 13.08 -6.28 3.56
CA PRO A 394 13.95 -6.95 4.54
C PRO A 394 15.09 -7.77 3.91
N ALA A 395 14.88 -8.33 2.72
CA ALA A 395 15.87 -9.15 2.01
C ALA A 395 16.92 -8.35 1.20
N ASN A 396 16.80 -7.02 1.08
CA ASN A 396 17.77 -6.21 0.34
C ASN A 396 18.78 -5.54 1.29
N SER A 397 19.95 -5.18 0.74
CA SER A 397 21.04 -4.55 1.50
C SER A 397 20.82 -3.06 1.81
N GLU A 398 19.69 -2.47 1.38
CA GLU A 398 19.40 -1.06 1.63
C GLU A 398 19.31 -0.77 3.12
N ARG A 399 20.04 0.24 3.56
CA ARG A 399 19.98 0.84 4.89
C ARG A 399 20.25 2.34 4.77
N TYR A 400 20.20 3.06 5.88
CA TYR A 400 20.37 4.51 5.92
C TYR A 400 21.40 4.87 6.98
N VAL A 401 22.39 5.69 6.62
CA VAL A 401 23.23 6.39 7.58
C VAL A 401 22.49 7.67 7.95
N VAL A 402 22.25 7.85 9.24
CA VAL A 402 21.50 8.99 9.79
C VAL A 402 22.42 9.74 10.76
N CYS A 403 22.57 11.04 10.55
CA CYS A 403 23.47 11.90 11.30
C CYS A 403 22.70 13.10 11.86
N LYS A 404 22.94 13.41 13.14
CA LYS A 404 22.30 14.49 13.88
C LYS A 404 23.35 15.46 14.40
N GLY A 405 23.10 16.75 14.24
CA GLY A 405 23.94 17.84 14.75
C GLY A 405 25.33 17.91 14.07
N LEU A 406 25.44 18.56 12.91
CA LEU A 406 26.74 18.83 12.29
C LEU A 406 27.61 19.74 13.18
N LYS A 407 28.82 19.31 13.53
CA LYS A 407 29.78 20.08 14.34
C LYS A 407 30.41 21.23 13.53
N SER A 408 30.99 22.21 14.23
CA SER A 408 31.90 23.20 13.63
C SER A 408 33.30 22.61 13.41
N GLY A 409 34.09 23.14 12.47
CA GLY A 409 35.47 22.70 12.23
C GLY A 409 35.61 21.51 11.27
N ILE A 410 34.61 21.27 10.42
CA ILE A 410 34.56 20.15 9.46
C ILE A 410 35.25 20.46 8.11
N GLU A 411 35.82 21.66 7.97
CA GLU A 411 36.34 22.20 6.71
C GLU A 411 37.47 21.36 6.10
N ASP A 412 38.34 20.79 6.94
CA ASP A 412 39.46 19.95 6.51
C ASP A 412 38.97 18.59 5.98
N VAL A 413 38.04 17.93 6.69
CA VAL A 413 37.38 16.69 6.23
C VAL A 413 36.63 16.92 4.91
N ARG A 414 35.90 18.03 4.78
CA ARG A 414 35.24 18.42 3.52
C ARG A 414 36.25 18.57 2.37
N SER A 415 37.37 19.27 2.62
CA SER A 415 38.42 19.53 1.62
C SER A 415 39.18 18.26 1.24
N TYR A 416 39.38 17.36 2.19
CA TYR A 416 39.92 16.02 1.98
C TYR A 416 39.00 15.17 1.09
N LEU A 417 37.71 15.03 1.42
CA LEU A 417 36.77 14.27 0.59
C LEU A 417 36.63 14.84 -0.83
N PHE A 418 36.69 16.17 -0.99
CA PHE A 418 36.75 16.81 -2.31
C PHE A 418 37.99 16.38 -3.11
N THR A 419 39.15 16.32 -2.46
CA THR A 419 40.41 15.84 -3.04
C THR A 419 40.36 14.35 -3.40
N VAL A 420 39.78 13.51 -2.54
CA VAL A 420 39.56 12.08 -2.82
C VAL A 420 38.63 11.89 -4.03
N ASN A 421 37.57 12.70 -4.16
CA ASN A 421 36.69 12.65 -5.34
C ASN A 421 37.44 13.00 -6.64
N ILE A 422 38.27 14.05 -6.62
CA ILE A 422 39.16 14.37 -7.76
C ILE A 422 40.05 13.18 -8.10
N ARG A 423 40.63 12.52 -7.08
CA ARG A 423 41.49 11.34 -7.29
C ARG A 423 40.73 10.16 -7.88
N LEU A 424 39.53 9.86 -7.40
CA LEU A 424 38.65 8.81 -7.97
C LEU A 424 38.34 9.08 -9.45
N ASN A 425 38.06 10.34 -9.81
CA ASN A 425 37.82 10.72 -11.21
C ASN A 425 39.06 10.51 -12.10
N GLN A 426 40.27 10.80 -11.61
CA GLN A 426 41.51 10.53 -12.33
C GLN A 426 41.76 9.03 -12.54
N LEU A 427 41.37 8.19 -11.58
CA LEU A 427 41.59 6.74 -11.58
C LEU A 427 40.42 5.94 -12.20
N ARG A 428 39.41 6.61 -12.76
CA ARG A 428 38.16 5.97 -13.23
C ARG A 428 38.36 4.84 -14.25
N ASN A 429 39.37 4.98 -15.11
CA ASN A 429 39.69 4.01 -16.17
C ASN A 429 41.02 3.25 -15.93
N SER A 430 41.58 3.31 -14.71
CA SER A 430 42.81 2.58 -14.35
C SER A 430 42.52 1.25 -13.62
N ASP A 431 43.53 0.38 -13.64
CA ASP A 431 43.63 -0.85 -12.87
C ASP A 431 43.92 -0.61 -11.37
N VAL A 432 44.27 0.62 -10.99
CA VAL A 432 44.33 1.12 -9.61
C VAL A 432 43.12 1.95 -9.22
N ASP A 433 42.85 2.05 -7.92
CA ASP A 433 41.72 2.76 -7.33
C ASP A 433 42.05 3.22 -5.88
N VAL A 434 41.27 4.14 -5.32
CA VAL A 434 41.34 4.51 -3.89
C VAL A 434 40.65 3.43 -3.06
N ASN A 435 41.42 2.72 -2.23
CA ASN A 435 40.93 1.57 -1.46
C ASN A 435 40.69 1.90 0.01
N LEU A 436 41.42 2.88 0.58
CA LEU A 436 41.22 3.39 1.93
C LEU A 436 41.21 4.92 1.92
N ILE A 437 40.39 5.50 2.79
CA ILE A 437 40.33 6.95 3.08
C ILE A 437 40.46 7.26 4.59
N VAL A 438 40.52 6.21 5.40
CA VAL A 438 40.87 6.22 6.82
C VAL A 438 41.69 4.93 7.03
N PRO A 439 42.86 4.96 7.69
CA PRO A 439 43.63 3.74 7.93
C PRO A 439 42.84 2.76 8.81
N LEU A 440 42.87 1.47 8.47
CA LEU A 440 42.20 0.41 9.25
C LEU A 440 42.57 0.44 10.74
N LYS A 441 43.81 0.81 11.05
CA LYS A 441 44.27 0.98 12.43
C LYS A 441 43.49 2.06 13.18
N VAL A 442 43.29 3.24 12.59
CA VAL A 442 42.53 4.34 13.21
C VAL A 442 41.08 3.91 13.51
N ILE A 443 40.45 3.20 12.58
CA ILE A 443 39.09 2.68 12.77
C ILE A 443 39.04 1.63 13.89
N LYS A 444 40.00 0.69 13.92
CA LYS A 444 40.05 -0.41 14.91
C LYS A 444 40.50 0.04 16.31
N ASP A 445 41.35 1.05 16.40
CA ASP A 445 41.77 1.64 17.67
C ASP A 445 40.58 2.32 18.37
N ASN A 446 39.60 2.84 17.62
CA ASN A 446 38.31 3.31 18.15
C ASN A 446 37.33 2.13 18.37
N GLN A 447 37.48 1.45 19.51
CA GLN A 447 36.68 0.26 19.85
C GLN A 447 35.17 0.50 19.87
N ASP A 448 34.70 1.66 20.32
CA ASP A 448 33.27 1.98 20.38
C ASP A 448 32.63 2.01 18.98
N PHE A 449 33.28 2.71 18.03
CA PHE A 449 32.85 2.74 16.64
C PHE A 449 33.01 1.38 15.95
N TYR A 450 34.17 0.72 16.14
CA TYR A 450 34.44 -0.58 15.53
C TYR A 450 33.40 -1.64 15.92
N ASN A 451 33.11 -1.78 17.21
CA ASN A 451 32.13 -2.72 17.72
C ASN A 451 30.71 -2.40 17.24
N TYR A 452 30.35 -1.11 17.15
CA TYR A 452 29.08 -0.67 16.58
C TYR A 452 28.92 -1.08 15.10
N ILE A 453 29.94 -0.85 14.27
CA ILE A 453 29.90 -1.21 12.83
C ILE A 453 29.81 -2.73 12.65
N VAL A 454 30.63 -3.51 13.37
CA VAL A 454 30.59 -4.98 13.30
C VAL A 454 29.20 -5.49 13.70
N GLN A 455 28.67 -5.05 14.84
CA GLN A 455 27.36 -5.46 15.32
C GLN A 455 26.23 -5.06 14.35
N SER A 456 26.29 -3.86 13.77
CA SER A 456 25.32 -3.38 12.77
C SER A 456 25.34 -4.24 11.50
N ASN A 457 26.53 -4.56 10.98
CA ASN A 457 26.70 -5.43 9.82
C ASN A 457 26.20 -6.85 10.09
N GLU A 458 26.62 -7.47 11.18
CA GLU A 458 26.21 -8.84 11.50
C GLU A 458 24.70 -8.96 11.76
N ASN A 459 24.09 -8.01 12.47
CA ASN A 459 22.65 -8.01 12.70
C ASN A 459 21.88 -7.87 11.38
N HIS A 460 22.34 -7.00 10.48
CA HIS A 460 21.77 -6.87 9.15
C HIS A 460 21.90 -8.17 8.34
N CYS A 461 23.08 -8.81 8.34
CA CYS A 461 23.27 -10.11 7.68
C CYS A 461 22.32 -11.17 8.23
N LYS A 462 22.19 -11.31 9.56
CA LYS A 462 21.29 -12.28 10.20
C LYS A 462 19.83 -12.09 9.78
N VAL A 463 19.33 -10.84 9.77
CA VAL A 463 17.97 -10.52 9.30
C VAL A 463 17.81 -10.74 7.80
N GLN A 464 18.78 -10.32 6.99
CA GLN A 464 18.75 -10.48 5.54
C GLN A 464 18.75 -11.95 5.12
N ILE A 465 19.54 -12.79 5.78
CA ILE A 465 19.62 -14.25 5.58
C ILE A 465 18.26 -14.90 5.87
N LYS A 466 17.63 -14.62 7.03
CA LYS A 466 16.28 -15.12 7.35
C LYS A 466 15.24 -14.65 6.31
N ALA A 467 15.26 -13.37 5.93
CA ALA A 467 14.35 -12.82 4.92
C ALA A 467 14.53 -13.42 3.52
N LEU A 468 15.77 -13.72 3.10
CA LEU A 468 16.06 -14.43 1.84
C LEU A 468 15.57 -15.89 1.90
N ALA A 469 15.83 -16.61 3.00
CA ALA A 469 15.31 -17.97 3.20
C ALA A 469 13.77 -18.01 3.20
N LYS A 470 13.12 -17.00 3.79
CA LYS A 470 11.66 -16.80 3.76
C LYS A 470 11.13 -16.57 2.35
N ILE A 471 11.78 -15.73 1.53
CA ILE A 471 11.40 -15.58 0.10
C ILE A 471 11.55 -16.92 -0.63
N ARG A 472 12.65 -17.66 -0.42
CA ARG A 472 12.85 -19.00 -1.01
C ARG A 472 11.70 -19.95 -0.67
N ALA A 473 11.28 -20.01 0.60
CA ALA A 473 10.14 -20.82 1.02
C ALA A 473 8.84 -20.40 0.32
N PHE A 474 8.59 -19.10 0.17
CA PHE A 474 7.40 -18.57 -0.54
C PHE A 474 7.46 -18.75 -2.07
N VAL A 475 8.65 -18.95 -2.67
CA VAL A 475 8.81 -19.35 -4.09
C VAL A 475 8.49 -20.83 -4.28
N GLN A 476 8.87 -21.68 -3.32
CA GLN A 476 8.60 -23.12 -3.33
C GLN A 476 7.15 -23.45 -2.96
N ASP A 477 6.55 -22.72 -2.02
CA ASP A 477 5.15 -22.87 -1.62
C ASP A 477 4.37 -21.56 -1.84
N THR A 478 3.57 -21.55 -2.90
CA THR A 478 2.73 -20.41 -3.27
C THR A 478 1.51 -20.21 -2.37
N THR A 479 1.23 -21.13 -1.44
CA THR A 479 0.11 -21.01 -0.48
C THR A 479 0.46 -20.17 0.75
N LEU A 480 1.77 -19.97 1.01
CA LEU A 480 2.25 -19.11 2.09
C LEU A 480 1.91 -17.63 1.85
N VAL A 481 1.41 -16.99 2.91
CA VAL A 481 0.99 -15.59 2.96
C VAL A 481 1.31 -15.00 4.33
N GLU A 482 1.65 -13.71 4.40
CA GLU A 482 1.69 -12.96 5.67
C GLU A 482 0.29 -12.42 6.02
N PRO A 483 -0.41 -12.94 7.05
CA PRO A 483 -1.80 -12.60 7.31
C PRO A 483 -2.00 -11.19 7.89
N ARG A 484 -0.97 -10.61 8.53
CA ARG A 484 -1.07 -9.34 9.26
C ARG A 484 -0.74 -8.10 8.43
N GLN A 485 -0.41 -8.23 7.13
CA GLN A 485 -0.01 -7.09 6.28
C GLN A 485 -0.98 -5.88 6.33
N ALA A 486 -2.30 -6.14 6.35
CA ALA A 486 -3.32 -5.09 6.39
C ALA A 486 -3.46 -4.41 7.77
N GLU A 487 -3.22 -5.16 8.84
CA GLU A 487 -3.20 -4.66 10.22
C GLU A 487 -1.96 -3.78 10.44
N ILE A 488 -0.78 -4.29 10.08
CA ILE A 488 0.51 -3.57 10.17
C ILE A 488 0.47 -2.28 9.35
N ARG A 489 -0.07 -2.29 8.11
CA ARG A 489 -0.30 -1.06 7.33
C ARG A 489 -1.07 -0.02 8.16
N LYS A 490 -2.17 -0.42 8.80
CA LYS A 490 -3.02 0.48 9.58
C LYS A 490 -2.28 1.04 10.81
N GLU A 491 -1.55 0.18 11.53
CA GLU A 491 -0.76 0.59 12.69
C GLU A 491 0.34 1.59 12.32
N CYS A 492 1.16 1.28 11.30
CA CYS A 492 2.20 2.18 10.80
C CYS A 492 1.64 3.55 10.37
N LEU A 493 0.54 3.59 9.61
CA LEU A 493 -0.06 4.85 9.17
C LEU A 493 -0.65 5.66 10.32
N GLN A 494 -1.27 5.00 11.31
CA GLN A 494 -1.76 5.64 12.51
C GLN A 494 -0.61 6.22 13.36
N LEU A 495 0.50 5.48 13.50
CA LEU A 495 1.67 5.88 14.27
C LEU A 495 2.41 7.07 13.64
N TRP A 496 2.68 7.03 12.33
CA TRP A 496 3.43 8.07 11.61
C TRP A 496 2.59 9.32 11.27
N GLY A 497 1.34 9.36 11.72
CA GLY A 497 0.40 10.46 11.46
C GLY A 497 0.05 10.63 9.98
N GLY A 498 0.01 9.53 9.22
CA GLY A 498 -0.43 9.52 7.83
C GLY A 498 -1.94 9.52 7.73
N THR A 499 -2.53 10.46 6.97
CA THR A 499 -3.94 10.37 6.61
C THR A 499 -4.12 9.40 5.45
N ASP A 500 -4.95 8.37 5.64
CA ASP A 500 -5.30 7.42 4.59
C ASP A 500 -6.20 8.09 3.53
N ILE A 501 -5.59 8.67 2.49
CA ILE A 501 -6.31 9.41 1.42
C ILE A 501 -7.22 8.49 0.61
N ASP A 502 -7.01 7.17 0.66
CA ASP A 502 -7.95 6.16 0.14
C ASP A 502 -9.36 6.30 0.74
N THR A 503 -9.50 6.98 1.89
CA THR A 503 -10.76 7.45 2.49
C THR A 503 -11.76 7.99 1.46
N PHE A 504 -11.31 8.77 0.47
CA PHE A 504 -12.20 9.39 -0.51
C PHE A 504 -12.41 8.53 -1.78
N SER A 505 -11.55 7.53 -2.00
CA SER A 505 -11.60 6.65 -3.18
C SER A 505 -12.42 5.38 -2.96
N TYR A 506 -12.71 5.02 -1.70
CA TYR A 506 -13.51 3.85 -1.36
C TYR A 506 -14.86 3.86 -2.07
N LYS A 507 -15.10 2.84 -2.90
CA LYS A 507 -16.42 2.54 -3.45
C LYS A 507 -17.33 1.96 -2.36
N PRO A 508 -18.65 2.21 -2.42
CA PRO A 508 -19.59 1.56 -1.51
C PRO A 508 -19.55 0.03 -1.71
N THR A 509 -19.72 -0.73 -0.63
CA THR A 509 -19.86 -2.19 -0.74
C THR A 509 -21.25 -2.54 -1.28
N PRO A 510 -21.39 -3.35 -2.34
CA PRO A 510 -22.70 -3.73 -2.86
C PRO A 510 -23.53 -4.51 -1.83
N LEU A 511 -24.81 -4.16 -1.67
CA LEU A 511 -25.72 -4.92 -0.82
C LEU A 511 -26.24 -6.16 -1.58
N ASN A 512 -25.77 -7.33 -1.14
CA ASN A 512 -26.24 -8.67 -1.50
C ASN A 512 -26.58 -9.47 -0.23
N SER A 513 -27.12 -10.68 -0.37
CA SER A 513 -27.53 -11.55 0.75
C SER A 513 -26.43 -11.73 1.82
N SER A 514 -25.19 -12.00 1.41
CA SER A 514 -24.06 -12.20 2.35
C SER A 514 -23.66 -10.94 3.13
N THR A 515 -23.93 -9.76 2.58
CA THR A 515 -23.70 -8.48 3.27
C THR A 515 -24.90 -8.05 4.11
N LEU A 516 -26.12 -8.41 3.71
CA LEU A 516 -27.35 -8.17 4.44
C LEU A 516 -27.30 -8.88 5.80
N GLU A 517 -26.89 -10.16 5.83
CA GLU A 517 -26.69 -10.96 7.05
C GLU A 517 -25.68 -10.39 8.06
N LYS A 518 -24.81 -9.47 7.63
CA LYS A 518 -23.84 -8.79 8.51
C LYS A 518 -24.48 -7.61 9.26
N ILE A 519 -25.66 -7.14 8.84
CA ILE A 519 -26.38 -6.00 9.42
C ILE A 519 -27.24 -6.47 10.62
N ARG A 520 -26.56 -7.01 11.64
CA ARG A 520 -27.22 -7.59 12.82
C ARG A 520 -27.82 -6.57 13.79
N GLN A 521 -27.38 -5.31 13.74
CA GLN A 521 -27.75 -4.27 14.70
C GLN A 521 -28.32 -3.05 13.95
N VAL A 522 -29.59 -3.15 13.55
CA VAL A 522 -30.29 -2.18 12.68
C VAL A 522 -30.17 -0.73 13.17
N LEU A 523 -30.19 -0.52 14.49
CA LEU A 523 -30.16 0.81 15.12
C LEU A 523 -28.87 1.60 14.84
N ASP A 524 -27.77 0.91 14.51
CA ASP A 524 -26.46 1.50 14.16
C ASP A 524 -26.46 2.17 12.79
N TYR A 525 -27.51 1.97 11.97
CA TYR A 525 -27.51 2.33 10.57
C TYR A 525 -28.55 3.40 10.21
N ARG A 526 -28.22 4.20 9.20
CA ARG A 526 -29.10 5.16 8.55
C ARG A 526 -29.15 4.87 7.06
N CYS A 527 -30.24 5.22 6.38
CA CYS A 527 -30.35 5.02 4.93
C CYS A 527 -30.88 6.25 4.18
N MET A 528 -30.54 6.36 2.90
CA MET A 528 -30.91 7.48 2.02
C MET A 528 -30.98 7.05 0.55
N VAL A 529 -32.00 7.51 -0.17
CA VAL A 529 -32.34 7.05 -1.54
C VAL A 529 -31.45 7.69 -2.60
N SER A 530 -30.47 6.97 -3.13
CA SER A 530 -29.56 7.46 -4.19
C SER A 530 -30.31 7.92 -5.44
N GLY A 531 -29.87 9.04 -6.04
CA GLY A 531 -30.44 9.59 -7.27
C GLY A 531 -29.41 9.81 -8.39
N SER A 532 -28.12 9.70 -8.08
CA SER A 532 -27.00 9.86 -9.02
C SER A 532 -25.72 9.28 -8.39
N GLU A 533 -24.60 9.35 -9.09
CA GLU A 533 -23.30 9.01 -8.49
C GLU A 533 -22.86 10.05 -7.46
N GLN A 534 -22.24 9.56 -6.38
CA GLN A 534 -21.60 10.38 -5.36
C GLN A 534 -20.38 11.13 -5.94
N LYS A 535 -20.22 12.39 -5.53
CA LYS A 535 -19.07 13.25 -5.83
C LYS A 535 -18.67 14.05 -4.59
N PHE A 536 -17.43 14.51 -4.55
CA PHE A 536 -17.01 15.56 -3.62
C PHE A 536 -17.19 16.92 -4.26
N LEU A 537 -17.58 17.91 -3.46
CA LEU A 537 -17.84 19.27 -3.89
C LEU A 537 -17.10 20.26 -2.98
N LEU A 538 -16.28 21.10 -3.59
CA LEU A 538 -15.42 22.09 -2.96
C LEU A 538 -15.91 23.50 -3.30
N GLY A 539 -16.23 24.29 -2.28
CA GLY A 539 -16.57 25.71 -2.39
C GLY A 539 -15.39 26.58 -2.00
N LEU A 540 -14.89 27.39 -2.94
CA LEU A 540 -13.85 28.41 -2.75
C LEU A 540 -14.42 29.83 -2.64
N GLY A 541 -15.75 29.95 -2.56
CA GLY A 541 -16.47 31.22 -2.41
C GLY A 541 -17.27 31.63 -3.64
N LYS A 542 -18.50 32.11 -3.42
CA LYS A 542 -19.45 32.51 -4.46
C LYS A 542 -19.64 31.35 -5.47
N SER A 543 -19.47 31.61 -6.76
CA SER A 543 -19.59 30.63 -7.86
C SER A 543 -18.30 29.86 -8.17
N GLN A 544 -17.25 29.98 -7.35
CA GLN A 544 -16.05 29.15 -7.48
C GLN A 544 -16.29 27.82 -6.75
N ILE A 545 -17.02 26.94 -7.44
CA ILE A 545 -17.42 25.63 -6.94
C ILE A 545 -16.89 24.57 -7.89
N TYR A 546 -16.27 23.54 -7.34
CA TYR A 546 -15.62 22.46 -8.08
C TYR A 546 -16.11 21.10 -7.60
N THR A 547 -16.13 20.11 -8.49
CA THR A 547 -16.50 18.73 -8.18
C THR A 547 -15.42 17.74 -8.59
N TRP A 548 -15.31 16.66 -7.82
CA TRP A 548 -14.32 15.59 -8.00
C TRP A 548 -14.96 14.21 -7.76
N GLY A 549 -14.56 13.21 -8.52
CA GLY A 549 -15.17 11.86 -8.50
C GLY A 549 -14.65 10.93 -7.40
N GLY A 550 -13.68 11.38 -6.59
CA GLY A 550 -13.09 10.59 -5.51
C GLY A 550 -11.91 9.71 -5.93
N ARG A 551 -11.65 9.53 -7.23
CA ARG A 551 -10.49 8.76 -7.71
C ARG A 551 -9.27 9.67 -7.85
N GLN A 552 -8.09 9.15 -7.53
CA GLN A 552 -6.82 9.86 -7.69
C GLN A 552 -6.57 10.33 -9.14
N SER A 553 -7.08 9.58 -10.13
CA SER A 553 -7.03 9.94 -11.56
C SER A 553 -7.91 11.13 -11.95
N ASP A 554 -8.93 11.47 -11.14
CA ASP A 554 -9.93 12.46 -11.52
C ASP A 554 -9.42 13.86 -11.17
N ARG A 555 -9.52 14.80 -12.11
CA ARG A 555 -9.23 16.22 -11.85
C ARG A 555 -10.45 16.94 -11.27
N TRP A 556 -10.21 17.99 -10.47
CA TRP A 556 -11.28 18.89 -10.05
C TRP A 556 -11.87 19.62 -11.27
N THR A 557 -13.18 19.49 -11.44
CA THR A 557 -13.94 20.09 -12.55
C THR A 557 -14.82 21.21 -12.02
N LYS A 558 -14.88 22.36 -12.71
CA LYS A 558 -15.75 23.46 -12.30
C LYS A 558 -17.22 23.07 -12.45
N LEU A 559 -18.03 23.35 -11.44
CA LEU A 559 -19.45 23.02 -11.42
C LEU A 559 -20.25 24.00 -12.30
N ASP A 560 -20.87 23.50 -13.37
CA ASP A 560 -21.78 24.26 -14.22
C ASP A 560 -23.22 24.27 -13.65
N LEU A 561 -23.40 24.92 -12.50
CA LEU A 561 -24.71 25.21 -11.90
C LEU A 561 -24.72 26.63 -11.34
N LYS A 562 -25.86 27.32 -11.46
CA LYS A 562 -26.08 28.66 -10.88
C LYS A 562 -26.31 28.56 -9.38
N THR A 563 -25.24 28.34 -8.62
CA THR A 563 -25.28 28.23 -7.17
C THR A 563 -24.10 28.97 -6.54
N GLU A 564 -24.21 29.28 -5.25
CA GLU A 564 -23.19 30.00 -4.50
C GLU A 564 -22.94 29.30 -3.17
N LEU A 565 -21.66 29.15 -2.81
CA LEU A 565 -21.25 28.60 -1.52
C LEU A 565 -20.19 29.49 -0.87
N PRO A 566 -20.11 29.53 0.47
CA PRO A 566 -18.97 30.07 1.18
C PRO A 566 -17.67 29.39 0.74
N ARG A 567 -16.54 30.07 0.97
CA ARG A 567 -15.23 29.44 0.86
C ARG A 567 -15.06 28.36 1.94
N ASP A 568 -13.98 27.60 1.85
CA ASP A 568 -13.59 26.62 2.87
C ASP A 568 -14.73 25.61 3.17
N THR A 569 -15.45 25.22 2.12
CA THR A 569 -16.58 24.29 2.17
C THR A 569 -16.24 23.00 1.44
N LEU A 570 -16.34 21.85 2.09
CA LEU A 570 -16.17 20.53 1.49
C LEU A 570 -17.34 19.61 1.86
N LEU A 571 -18.04 19.12 0.84
CA LEU A 571 -19.26 18.33 0.96
C LEU A 571 -19.15 17.03 0.17
N SER A 572 -19.76 15.97 0.68
CA SER A 572 -20.07 14.76 -0.08
C SER A 572 -21.49 14.92 -0.63
N VAL A 573 -21.64 14.93 -1.96
CA VAL A 573 -22.89 15.27 -2.65
C VAL A 573 -23.21 14.29 -3.76
N GLU A 574 -24.39 14.44 -4.34
CA GLU A 574 -24.77 13.95 -5.67
C GLU A 574 -25.44 15.11 -6.43
N ILE A 575 -25.42 15.06 -7.77
CA ILE A 575 -26.14 16.02 -8.61
C ILE A 575 -27.36 15.32 -9.20
N VAL A 576 -28.55 15.70 -8.73
CA VAL A 576 -29.82 15.04 -9.03
C VAL A 576 -30.65 15.91 -9.97
N HIS A 577 -31.38 15.27 -10.87
CA HIS A 577 -32.38 15.93 -11.70
C HIS A 577 -33.76 15.84 -11.03
N GLU A 578 -34.18 16.92 -10.39
CA GLU A 578 -35.54 17.06 -9.86
C GLU A 578 -36.53 17.32 -11.02
N LEU A 579 -37.63 16.59 -11.00
CA LEU A 579 -38.73 16.64 -11.95
C LEU A 579 -40.01 17.11 -11.27
N LYS A 580 -40.79 17.96 -11.94
CA LYS A 580 -42.14 18.36 -11.50
C LYS A 580 -43.14 18.15 -12.64
N GLY A 581 -44.25 17.48 -12.34
CA GLY A 581 -45.23 17.02 -13.33
C GLY A 581 -44.71 15.89 -14.24
N GLU A 582 -45.58 15.40 -15.12
CA GLU A 582 -45.35 14.23 -15.98
C GLU A 582 -45.59 14.53 -17.46
N GLY A 583 -45.11 13.63 -18.32
CA GLY A 583 -45.31 13.71 -19.77
C GLY A 583 -44.87 15.05 -20.37
N LYS A 584 -45.67 15.61 -21.29
CA LYS A 584 -45.32 16.85 -22.01
C LYS A 584 -45.18 18.08 -21.10
N ALA A 585 -45.88 18.13 -19.96
CA ALA A 585 -45.85 19.24 -19.01
C ALA A 585 -44.65 19.22 -18.03
N GLN A 586 -43.92 18.10 -17.95
CA GLN A 586 -42.82 17.91 -17.01
C GLN A 586 -41.73 18.99 -17.12
N ARG A 587 -41.34 19.56 -15.97
CA ARG A 587 -40.22 20.50 -15.82
C ARG A 587 -39.05 19.78 -15.13
N LYS A 588 -37.82 20.09 -15.52
CA LYS A 588 -36.57 19.50 -15.01
C LYS A 588 -35.67 20.60 -14.46
N ILE A 589 -35.04 20.37 -13.31
CA ILE A 589 -33.99 21.24 -12.75
C ILE A 589 -32.90 20.37 -12.10
N SER A 590 -31.64 20.77 -12.25
CA SER A 590 -30.52 20.14 -11.54
C SER A 590 -30.39 20.71 -10.12
N ALA A 591 -30.25 19.84 -9.13
CA ALA A 591 -30.12 20.15 -7.72
C ALA A 591 -28.88 19.46 -7.13
N ILE A 592 -28.24 20.08 -6.15
CA ILE A 592 -27.16 19.47 -5.36
C ILE A 592 -27.81 18.85 -4.13
N HIS A 593 -27.71 17.54 -3.95
CA HIS A 593 -28.19 16.85 -2.74
C HIS A 593 -26.97 16.44 -1.90
N ILE A 594 -26.87 16.95 -0.67
CA ILE A 594 -25.78 16.64 0.27
C ILE A 594 -26.05 15.28 0.92
N LEU A 595 -25.08 14.38 0.78
CA LEU A 595 -25.04 13.05 1.41
C LEU A 595 -24.36 13.10 2.78
N ASP A 596 -23.29 13.89 2.92
CA ASP A 596 -22.57 14.12 4.19
C ASP A 596 -21.76 15.43 4.11
N ALA A 597 -21.38 15.99 5.26
CA ALA A 597 -20.59 17.22 5.37
C ALA A 597 -19.21 16.95 5.99
N LEU A 598 -18.17 17.55 5.43
CA LEU A 598 -16.79 17.36 5.87
C LEU A 598 -16.24 18.66 6.47
N VAL A 599 -16.31 19.76 5.73
CA VAL A 599 -15.90 21.10 6.18
C VAL A 599 -16.99 22.10 5.82
N LEU A 600 -17.40 22.94 6.76
CA LEU A 600 -18.45 23.95 6.58
C LEU A 600 -17.92 25.33 6.95
N ASN A 601 -17.60 26.15 5.94
CA ASN A 601 -17.05 27.49 6.09
C ASN A 601 -15.86 27.52 7.09
N GLY A 602 -14.85 26.68 6.81
CA GLY A 602 -13.62 26.54 7.60
C GLY A 602 -13.72 25.59 8.80
N ASN A 603 -14.93 25.21 9.24
CA ASN A 603 -15.11 24.33 10.38
C ASN A 603 -15.09 22.86 9.94
N ASP A 604 -14.08 22.09 10.36
CA ASP A 604 -14.04 20.64 10.15
C ASP A 604 -15.05 19.94 11.06
N VAL A 605 -15.96 19.18 10.44
CA VAL A 605 -17.01 18.42 11.14
C VAL A 605 -16.84 16.91 10.96
N ARG A 606 -15.77 16.43 10.33
CA ARG A 606 -15.55 15.00 10.00
C ARG A 606 -15.58 14.09 11.23
N MET A 607 -15.13 14.56 12.39
CA MET A 607 -15.12 13.80 13.64
C MET A 607 -16.46 13.82 14.40
N GLN A 608 -17.42 14.64 13.98
CA GLN A 608 -18.75 14.68 14.59
C GLN A 608 -19.58 13.47 14.15
N HIS A 609 -20.50 13.00 15.00
CA HIS A 609 -21.42 11.90 14.65
C HIS A 609 -22.24 12.21 13.39
N PHE A 610 -22.47 11.22 12.51
CA PHE A 610 -23.19 11.37 11.24
C PHE A 610 -24.46 12.26 11.33
N ASN A 611 -25.42 11.92 12.21
CA ASN A 611 -26.63 12.73 12.44
C ASN A 611 -26.33 14.22 12.79
N GLN A 612 -25.21 14.52 13.45
CA GLN A 612 -24.79 15.88 13.76
C GLN A 612 -24.19 16.58 12.52
N ARG A 613 -23.39 15.89 11.70
CA ARG A 613 -22.91 16.40 10.40
C ARG A 613 -24.09 16.77 9.48
N ILE A 614 -25.11 15.92 9.42
CA ILE A 614 -26.36 16.16 8.67
C ILE A 614 -27.12 17.39 9.22
N ARG A 615 -27.32 17.52 10.54
CA ARG A 615 -27.95 18.71 11.15
C ARG A 615 -27.18 20.01 10.90
N LEU A 616 -25.84 19.95 10.88
CA LEU A 616 -25.00 21.09 10.54
C LEU A 616 -25.11 21.44 9.05
N ALA A 617 -25.17 20.44 8.17
CA ALA A 617 -25.49 20.63 6.75
C ALA A 617 -26.87 21.26 6.54
N GLU A 618 -27.89 20.91 7.34
CA GLU A 618 -29.24 21.51 7.24
C GLU A 618 -29.21 23.00 7.62
N LYS A 619 -28.49 23.36 8.67
CA LYS A 619 -28.26 24.77 9.06
C LYS A 619 -27.50 25.52 7.98
N PHE A 620 -26.45 24.92 7.42
CA PHE A 620 -25.67 25.48 6.32
C PHE A 620 -26.53 25.71 5.07
N VAL A 621 -27.32 24.72 4.63
CA VAL A 621 -28.24 24.85 3.49
C VAL A 621 -29.26 25.96 3.71
N LYS A 622 -29.83 26.09 4.92
CA LYS A 622 -30.72 27.20 5.26
C LYS A 622 -30.04 28.57 5.15
N ALA A 623 -28.76 28.67 5.49
CA ALA A 623 -27.99 29.91 5.41
C ALA A 623 -27.58 30.31 3.99
N VAL A 624 -27.30 29.34 3.10
CA VAL A 624 -26.90 29.61 1.69
C VAL A 624 -28.08 29.69 0.72
N SER A 625 -29.25 29.19 1.11
CA SER A 625 -30.47 29.23 0.28
C SER A 625 -30.94 30.66 0.04
N LYS A 626 -31.28 30.99 -1.21
CA LYS A 626 -31.81 32.31 -1.62
C LYS A 626 -33.22 32.17 -2.23
N PRO A 627 -34.31 32.06 -1.42
CA PRO A 627 -35.67 31.85 -1.94
C PRO A 627 -36.17 32.93 -2.93
N SER A 628 -35.64 34.15 -2.83
CA SER A 628 -35.92 35.26 -3.75
C SER A 628 -35.24 35.15 -5.13
N ARG A 629 -34.41 34.12 -5.35
CA ARG A 629 -33.66 33.89 -6.60
C ARG A 629 -34.07 32.55 -7.24
N PRO A 630 -35.24 32.49 -7.90
CA PRO A 630 -35.75 31.25 -8.52
C PRO A 630 -34.92 30.79 -9.73
N ASP A 631 -33.97 31.61 -10.20
CA ASP A 631 -33.01 31.29 -11.25
C ASP A 631 -31.80 30.46 -10.77
N MET A 632 -31.64 30.29 -9.46
CA MET A 632 -30.55 29.51 -8.87
C MET A 632 -30.88 28.02 -8.76
N ASN A 633 -29.86 27.18 -8.95
CA ASN A 633 -29.95 25.75 -8.72
C ASN A 633 -29.98 25.45 -7.20
N PRO A 634 -30.99 24.71 -6.71
CA PRO A 634 -31.13 24.47 -5.28
C PRO A 634 -30.04 23.52 -4.76
N ILE A 635 -29.60 23.79 -3.54
CA ILE A 635 -28.86 22.85 -2.70
C ILE A 635 -29.78 22.35 -1.58
N ARG A 636 -29.75 21.04 -1.31
CA ARG A 636 -30.59 20.38 -0.31
C ARG A 636 -29.76 19.41 0.51
N VAL A 637 -30.13 19.21 1.77
CA VAL A 637 -29.68 18.02 2.51
C VAL A 637 -30.61 16.87 2.15
N LYS A 638 -30.05 15.69 1.95
CA LYS A 638 -30.80 14.50 1.61
C LYS A 638 -31.61 13.99 2.80
N GLU A 639 -32.77 13.41 2.52
CA GLU A 639 -33.62 12.88 3.59
C GLU A 639 -33.02 11.56 4.13
N VAL A 640 -32.61 11.61 5.41
CA VAL A 640 -31.97 10.52 6.12
C VAL A 640 -33.00 9.78 6.96
N TYR A 641 -33.16 8.50 6.69
CA TYR A 641 -34.03 7.59 7.43
C TYR A 641 -33.24 6.79 8.46
N ARG A 642 -33.91 6.39 9.53
CA ARG A 642 -33.43 5.30 10.40
C ARG A 642 -33.61 3.99 9.64
N LEU A 643 -32.67 3.05 9.74
CA LEU A 643 -32.81 1.78 9.01
C LEU A 643 -34.04 0.98 9.50
N GLU A 644 -34.41 1.12 10.77
CA GLU A 644 -35.66 0.56 11.31
C GLU A 644 -36.95 1.24 10.80
N GLU A 645 -36.86 2.28 9.96
CA GLU A 645 -37.98 3.00 9.34
C GLU A 645 -37.86 3.03 7.80
N MET A 646 -37.15 2.06 7.22
CA MET A 646 -36.91 1.97 5.78
C MET A 646 -38.22 1.71 4.99
N ASP A 647 -39.25 1.14 5.62
CA ASP A 647 -40.60 0.99 5.07
C ASP A 647 -41.15 2.31 4.48
N LYS A 648 -40.91 3.43 5.18
CA LYS A 648 -41.37 4.78 4.83
C LYS A 648 -40.77 5.31 3.54
N ILE A 649 -39.68 4.70 3.05
CA ILE A 649 -39.08 5.02 1.76
C ILE A 649 -39.95 4.47 0.62
N PHE A 650 -40.40 3.23 0.70
CA PHE A 650 -41.12 2.56 -0.38
C PHE A 650 -42.53 3.15 -0.59
N VAL A 651 -43.14 3.70 0.47
CA VAL A 651 -44.43 4.44 0.39
C VAL A 651 -44.33 5.69 -0.51
N ARG A 652 -43.12 6.20 -0.75
CA ARG A 652 -42.86 7.39 -1.59
C ARG A 652 -42.37 7.05 -2.99
N LEU A 653 -42.36 5.77 -3.36
CA LEU A 653 -42.03 5.30 -4.70
C LEU A 653 -43.30 5.21 -5.53
N GLU A 654 -43.26 5.78 -6.73
CA GLU A 654 -44.37 5.84 -7.68
C GLU A 654 -43.85 5.56 -9.09
N MET A 655 -44.68 4.98 -9.97
CA MET A 655 -44.33 4.77 -11.38
C MET A 655 -44.82 5.94 -12.22
N LYS A 656 -43.92 6.80 -12.70
CA LYS A 656 -44.24 8.07 -13.38
C LYS A 656 -43.72 8.13 -14.81
N VAL A 657 -44.44 8.82 -15.70
CA VAL A 657 -44.06 8.96 -17.13
C VAL A 657 -43.13 10.16 -17.30
N ILE A 658 -41.84 9.89 -17.55
CA ILE A 658 -40.81 10.90 -17.79
C ILE A 658 -40.64 11.19 -19.30
N LYS A 659 -40.25 12.41 -19.66
CA LYS A 659 -40.14 12.83 -21.08
C LYS A 659 -39.20 11.95 -21.92
N SER A 660 -38.16 11.38 -21.31
CA SER A 660 -37.13 10.59 -21.98
C SER A 660 -37.36 9.07 -21.99
N SER A 661 -38.48 8.56 -21.46
CA SER A 661 -38.72 7.11 -21.36
C SER A 661 -39.58 6.51 -22.49
N GLY A 662 -39.84 7.27 -23.56
CA GLY A 662 -40.67 6.78 -24.68
C GLY A 662 -42.11 6.44 -24.28
N GLY A 663 -42.62 7.02 -23.19
CA GLY A 663 -43.94 6.72 -22.64
C GLY A 663 -43.98 5.60 -21.60
N MET A 664 -42.91 4.83 -21.40
CA MET A 664 -42.87 3.83 -20.33
C MET A 664 -42.76 4.50 -18.95
N PRO A 665 -43.57 4.14 -17.95
CA PRO A 665 -43.38 4.60 -16.58
C PRO A 665 -42.02 4.17 -16.01
N ARG A 666 -41.37 5.06 -15.26
CA ARG A 666 -40.12 4.79 -14.52
C ARG A 666 -40.38 4.96 -13.02
N LEU A 667 -39.69 4.15 -12.22
CA LEU A 667 -39.66 4.31 -10.78
C LEU A 667 -39.21 5.73 -10.43
N SER A 668 -39.94 6.40 -9.55
CA SER A 668 -39.71 7.77 -9.15
C SER A 668 -39.91 7.90 -7.64
N TYR A 669 -38.99 8.58 -6.96
CA TYR A 669 -39.08 8.88 -5.54
C TYR A 669 -39.56 10.31 -5.34
N THR A 670 -40.72 10.49 -4.71
CA THR A 670 -41.34 11.81 -4.51
C THR A 670 -40.83 12.47 -3.22
N GLY A 671 -40.10 13.58 -3.38
CA GLY A 671 -39.53 14.43 -2.33
C GLY A 671 -40.59 15.28 -1.60
N ARG A 672 -40.17 16.27 -0.81
CA ARG A 672 -41.07 17.07 0.05
C ARG A 672 -41.84 18.19 -0.69
N ASP A 673 -41.34 18.65 -1.84
CA ASP A 673 -41.84 19.87 -2.52
C ASP A 673 -42.67 19.59 -3.78
N ASP A 674 -43.41 18.47 -3.84
CA ASP A 674 -44.11 18.01 -5.06
C ASP A 674 -43.14 17.92 -6.28
N ARG A 675 -41.94 17.40 -5.99
CA ARG A 675 -40.88 17.11 -6.95
C ARG A 675 -40.41 15.68 -6.73
N HIS A 676 -40.10 14.98 -7.81
CA HIS A 676 -39.57 13.62 -7.78
C HIS A 676 -38.25 13.52 -8.53
N PHE A 677 -37.50 12.46 -8.31
CA PHE A 677 -36.37 12.08 -9.16
C PHE A 677 -36.40 10.56 -9.40
N VAL A 678 -35.69 10.09 -10.42
CA VAL A 678 -35.54 8.65 -10.69
C VAL A 678 -34.45 8.13 -9.74
N PRO A 679 -34.77 7.24 -8.77
CA PRO A 679 -33.77 6.74 -7.84
C PRO A 679 -32.89 5.67 -8.52
N THR A 680 -31.62 5.61 -8.11
CA THR A 680 -30.64 4.61 -8.56
C THR A 680 -30.41 3.51 -7.53
N GLY A 681 -30.84 3.70 -6.27
CA GLY A 681 -30.64 2.72 -5.21
C GLY A 681 -30.81 3.31 -3.81
N LEU A 682 -30.31 2.60 -2.80
CA LEU A 682 -30.32 3.01 -1.40
C LEU A 682 -28.91 2.89 -0.80
N TYR A 683 -28.39 4.00 -0.25
CA TYR A 683 -27.22 3.94 0.61
C TYR A 683 -27.62 3.53 2.02
N ILE A 684 -26.84 2.66 2.65
CA ILE A 684 -26.94 2.30 4.07
C ILE A 684 -25.59 2.65 4.73
N VAL A 685 -25.61 3.53 5.73
CA VAL A 685 -24.44 4.10 6.38
C VAL A 685 -24.44 3.74 7.86
N ARG A 686 -23.34 3.16 8.35
CA ARG A 686 -23.15 2.89 9.77
C ARG A 686 -22.72 4.16 10.50
N THR A 687 -23.34 4.45 11.65
CA THR A 687 -23.07 5.66 12.45
C THR A 687 -22.39 5.38 13.79
N MET A 688 -22.29 4.10 14.17
CA MET A 688 -21.57 3.62 15.36
C MET A 688 -20.22 3.02 14.97
N ASN A 689 -19.17 3.34 15.72
CA ASN A 689 -17.82 2.81 15.53
C ASN A 689 -17.65 1.48 16.29
N ASP A 690 -16.90 0.52 15.74
CA ASP A 690 -16.59 -0.72 16.48
C ASP A 690 -15.64 -0.44 17.66
N PRO A 691 -15.76 -1.19 18.78
CA PRO A 691 -16.67 -2.31 19.04
C PRO A 691 -18.05 -1.89 19.61
N TRP A 692 -18.42 -0.61 19.53
CA TRP A 692 -19.69 -0.10 20.05
C TRP A 692 -20.87 -0.39 19.12
N THR A 693 -22.05 -0.53 19.72
CA THR A 693 -23.34 -0.71 19.03
C THR A 693 -24.49 -0.12 19.86
N MET A 694 -25.64 0.12 19.22
CA MET A 694 -26.84 0.68 19.82
C MET A 694 -27.92 -0.39 19.97
N ALA A 695 -28.43 -0.55 21.19
CA ALA A 695 -29.49 -1.50 21.54
C ALA A 695 -30.69 -0.76 22.18
N TYR A 696 -31.82 -1.44 22.30
CA TYR A 696 -33.02 -0.91 22.96
C TYR A 696 -33.32 -1.68 24.25
N SER A 697 -33.44 -0.97 25.37
CA SER A 697 -33.84 -1.57 26.64
C SER A 697 -35.35 -1.65 26.74
N LYS A 698 -35.90 -2.87 26.80
CA LYS A 698 -37.35 -3.11 26.98
C LYS A 698 -37.82 -2.63 28.37
N ASN A 699 -36.98 -2.77 29.40
CA ASN A 699 -37.29 -2.36 30.78
C ASN A 699 -37.35 -0.83 30.94
N PHE A 700 -36.35 -0.11 30.40
CA PHE A 700 -36.26 1.35 30.51
C PHE A 700 -36.89 2.09 29.32
N LYS A 701 -37.44 1.36 28.33
CA LYS A 701 -38.03 1.87 27.08
C LYS A 701 -37.16 2.91 26.36
N LYS A 702 -35.83 2.73 26.40
CA LYS A 702 -34.84 3.70 25.93
C LYS A 702 -33.69 3.00 25.22
N LYS A 703 -33.16 3.64 24.17
CA LYS A 703 -31.95 3.20 23.48
C LYS A 703 -30.70 3.45 24.35
N PHE A 704 -29.75 2.53 24.30
CA PHE A 704 -28.47 2.59 25.00
C PHE A 704 -27.33 2.13 24.08
N PHE A 705 -26.11 2.45 24.46
CA PHE A 705 -24.88 2.06 23.77
C PHE A 705 -24.21 0.93 24.53
N PHE A 706 -23.70 -0.06 23.81
CA PHE A 706 -23.07 -1.25 24.35
C PHE A 706 -21.74 -1.52 23.66
N ASN A 707 -20.69 -1.78 24.44
CA ASN A 707 -19.38 -2.19 23.94
C ASN A 707 -19.32 -3.72 23.90
N LYS A 708 -19.20 -4.29 22.70
CA LYS A 708 -19.20 -5.76 22.48
C LYS A 708 -17.98 -6.48 23.04
N MET A 709 -16.89 -5.77 23.35
CA MET A 709 -15.65 -6.35 23.88
C MET A 709 -15.56 -6.25 25.40
N THR A 710 -15.91 -5.09 25.97
CA THR A 710 -15.84 -4.87 27.43
C THR A 710 -17.14 -5.18 28.18
N ASN A 711 -18.22 -5.48 27.45
CA ASN A 711 -19.58 -5.67 27.97
C ASN A 711 -20.15 -4.46 28.74
N VAL A 712 -19.56 -3.27 28.58
CA VAL A 712 -20.02 -2.03 29.23
C VAL A 712 -21.24 -1.46 28.47
N ALA A 713 -22.29 -1.11 29.22
CA ALA A 713 -23.48 -0.43 28.73
C ALA A 713 -23.58 1.00 29.27
N THR A 714 -24.01 1.96 28.44
CA THR A 714 -24.20 3.36 28.84
C THR A 714 -25.36 4.01 28.07
N TYR A 715 -26.07 4.95 28.69
CA TYR A 715 -27.10 5.75 28.02
C TYR A 715 -26.57 7.04 27.38
N ASN A 716 -25.29 7.37 27.60
CA ASN A 716 -24.64 8.55 27.05
C ASN A 716 -23.75 8.15 25.85
N LEU A 717 -23.80 8.92 24.76
CA LEU A 717 -22.93 8.68 23.61
C LEU A 717 -21.50 9.07 23.96
N LEU A 718 -20.61 8.09 24.10
CA LEU A 718 -19.18 8.31 24.32
C LEU A 718 -18.47 8.67 23.01
N PRO A 719 -17.40 9.50 23.04
CA PRO A 719 -16.66 9.89 21.84
C PRO A 719 -16.15 8.71 21.00
N GLU A 720 -15.64 7.67 21.65
CA GLU A 720 -15.11 6.45 21.00
C GLU A 720 -16.16 5.67 20.18
N ALA A 721 -17.43 5.78 20.57
CA ALA A 721 -18.54 5.10 19.91
C ALA A 721 -18.99 5.81 18.62
N ILE A 722 -18.53 7.04 18.37
CA ILE A 722 -18.91 7.84 17.21
C ILE A 722 -18.16 7.35 15.96
N ALA A 723 -18.89 7.00 14.89
CA ALA A 723 -18.26 6.80 13.59
C ALA A 723 -17.93 8.15 12.93
N PRO A 724 -16.63 8.50 12.73
CA PRO A 724 -16.24 9.68 11.97
C PRO A 724 -16.52 9.49 10.47
N PHE A 725 -16.40 10.56 9.69
CA PHE A 725 -16.69 10.57 8.25
C PHE A 725 -16.00 9.42 7.50
N HIS A 726 -14.71 9.17 7.75
CA HIS A 726 -13.96 8.14 7.03
C HIS A 726 -14.50 6.72 7.29
N VAL A 727 -14.89 6.41 8.54
CA VAL A 727 -15.54 5.13 8.89
C VAL A 727 -16.93 5.02 8.25
N CYS A 728 -17.75 6.08 8.34
CA CYS A 728 -19.05 6.12 7.68
C CYS A 728 -18.95 5.94 6.16
N HIS A 729 -17.94 6.55 5.54
CA HIS A 729 -17.71 6.48 4.10
C HIS A 729 -17.20 5.10 3.69
N TYR A 730 -16.17 4.57 4.34
CA TYR A 730 -15.61 3.24 4.07
C TYR A 730 -16.65 2.12 4.25
N SER A 731 -17.38 2.11 5.38
CA SER A 731 -18.33 1.05 5.73
C SER A 731 -19.70 1.15 5.04
N ARG A 732 -19.91 2.13 4.15
CA ARG A 732 -21.22 2.33 3.50
C ARG A 732 -21.54 1.20 2.52
N LEU A 733 -22.78 0.73 2.61
CA LEU A 733 -23.34 -0.23 1.68
C LEU A 733 -24.20 0.50 0.64
N PHE A 734 -24.30 -0.04 -0.56
CA PHE A 734 -25.18 0.46 -1.61
C PHE A 734 -26.02 -0.67 -2.22
N TRP A 735 -27.33 -0.55 -2.09
CA TRP A 735 -28.29 -1.42 -2.76
C TRP A 735 -28.76 -0.76 -4.05
N GLU A 736 -28.20 -1.20 -5.17
CA GLU A 736 -28.55 -0.68 -6.50
C GLU A 736 -29.95 -1.15 -6.91
N TRP A 737 -30.77 -0.25 -7.46
CA TRP A 737 -32.12 -0.53 -7.96
C TRP A 737 -32.15 -0.58 -9.50
N GLY A 738 -31.31 -1.46 -10.04
CA GLY A 738 -31.23 -1.73 -11.48
C GLY A 738 -32.34 -2.64 -12.01
N GLU A 739 -32.23 -3.08 -13.27
CA GLU A 739 -33.17 -4.03 -13.86
C GLU A 739 -33.15 -5.37 -13.11
N GLY A 740 -34.34 -5.95 -12.89
CA GLY A 740 -34.55 -7.16 -12.09
C GLY A 740 -34.77 -6.91 -10.60
N VAL A 741 -34.49 -5.71 -10.08
CA VAL A 741 -34.71 -5.37 -8.66
C VAL A 741 -36.15 -4.90 -8.45
N LYS A 742 -36.94 -5.67 -7.70
CA LYS A 742 -38.33 -5.35 -7.36
C LYS A 742 -38.40 -4.62 -6.01
N VAL A 743 -38.79 -3.34 -6.04
CA VAL A 743 -38.97 -2.46 -4.86
C VAL A 743 -40.32 -1.74 -4.82
N HIS A 744 -41.10 -1.83 -5.89
CA HIS A 744 -42.46 -1.30 -5.99
C HIS A 744 -43.37 -2.31 -6.68
N ASP A 745 -44.60 -2.45 -6.19
CA ASP A 745 -45.48 -3.59 -6.50
C ASP A 745 -45.88 -3.67 -7.98
N SER A 746 -45.90 -2.53 -8.69
CA SER A 746 -46.14 -2.46 -10.14
C SER A 746 -44.97 -2.95 -11.01
N GLN A 747 -43.79 -3.25 -10.44
CA GLN A 747 -42.67 -3.82 -11.19
C GLN A 747 -42.92 -5.32 -11.44
N LYS A 748 -43.10 -5.69 -12.71
CA LYS A 748 -43.44 -7.07 -13.13
C LYS A 748 -42.25 -8.01 -13.34
N ARG A 749 -41.03 -7.46 -13.50
CA ARG A 749 -39.80 -8.24 -13.66
C ARG A 749 -39.08 -8.30 -12.32
N GLN A 750 -38.76 -9.51 -11.87
CA GLN A 750 -37.91 -9.77 -10.71
C GLN A 750 -36.87 -10.82 -11.11
N ASP A 751 -35.61 -10.53 -10.78
CA ASP A 751 -34.49 -11.44 -10.89
C ASP A 751 -34.33 -12.17 -9.53
N PRO A 752 -34.41 -13.52 -9.49
CA PRO A 752 -34.36 -14.27 -8.23
C PRO A 752 -33.00 -14.18 -7.52
N GLU A 753 -31.91 -13.82 -8.21
CA GLU A 753 -30.59 -13.64 -7.59
C GLU A 753 -30.42 -12.26 -6.93
N LYS A 754 -31.35 -11.33 -7.18
CA LYS A 754 -31.28 -9.95 -6.66
C LYS A 754 -32.22 -9.73 -5.48
N LEU A 755 -31.74 -8.97 -4.50
CA LEU A 755 -32.53 -8.61 -3.32
C LEU A 755 -33.78 -7.80 -3.70
N SER A 756 -34.96 -8.28 -3.30
CA SER A 756 -36.22 -7.53 -3.40
C SER A 756 -36.53 -6.76 -2.11
N LYS A 757 -37.46 -5.79 -2.19
CA LYS A 757 -38.02 -5.09 -1.01
C LYS A 757 -38.51 -6.08 0.04
N GLU A 758 -39.23 -7.11 -0.37
CA GLU A 758 -39.77 -8.14 0.51
C GLU A 758 -38.64 -8.91 1.21
N THR A 759 -37.60 -9.34 0.48
CA THR A 759 -36.41 -10.00 1.06
C THR A 759 -35.69 -9.13 2.09
N VAL A 760 -35.47 -7.85 1.77
CA VAL A 760 -34.73 -6.93 2.65
C VAL A 760 -35.55 -6.57 3.88
N LEU A 761 -36.87 -6.33 3.74
CA LEU A 761 -37.75 -6.06 4.89
C LEU A 761 -37.92 -7.27 5.80
N LEU A 762 -37.94 -8.50 5.26
CA LEU A 762 -38.00 -9.72 6.08
C LEU A 762 -36.76 -9.87 6.99
N HIS A 763 -35.60 -9.37 6.55
CA HIS A 763 -34.37 -9.35 7.35
C HIS A 763 -34.39 -8.30 8.49
N TYR A 764 -35.30 -7.32 8.40
CA TYR A 764 -35.50 -6.29 9.41
C TYR A 764 -36.92 -6.40 9.97
N PRO A 765 -37.20 -7.38 10.85
CA PRO A 765 -38.52 -7.50 11.46
C PRO A 765 -38.88 -6.17 12.12
N VAL A 766 -39.94 -5.56 11.59
CA VAL A 766 -40.54 -4.36 12.17
C VAL A 766 -40.98 -4.74 13.59
N GLU A 767 -40.36 -4.15 14.62
CA GLU A 767 -40.96 -4.17 15.96
C GLU A 767 -42.22 -3.30 15.89
N ASP A 768 -43.31 -3.90 15.44
CA ASP A 768 -44.65 -3.35 15.60
C ASP A 768 -44.90 -3.06 17.09
N GLY A 769 -45.77 -2.07 17.33
CA GLY A 769 -46.34 -1.83 18.66
C GLY A 769 -46.95 -3.12 19.25
N PRO A 770 -47.10 -3.21 20.58
CA PRO A 770 -47.09 -4.47 21.30
C PRO A 770 -48.20 -5.44 20.86
N SER A 771 -47.82 -6.50 20.14
CA SER A 771 -48.66 -7.69 19.92
C SER A 771 -47.84 -8.98 20.07
N HIS A 772 -48.48 -10.02 20.61
CA HIS A 772 -47.84 -11.21 21.17
C HIS A 772 -47.36 -12.24 20.14
N ALA A 773 -46.07 -12.62 20.20
CA ALA A 773 -45.49 -13.98 20.06
C ALA A 773 -43.95 -13.85 19.93
N GLY A 774 -43.07 -14.67 20.51
CA GLY A 774 -43.31 -15.86 21.33
C GLY A 774 -42.40 -17.04 20.94
N LEU A 775 -41.06 -16.89 21.04
CA LEU A 775 -40.07 -17.96 20.86
C LEU A 775 -38.87 -17.77 21.83
N PRO A 776 -38.05 -18.81 22.11
CA PRO A 776 -37.76 -19.16 23.51
C PRO A 776 -36.43 -18.65 24.08
N LEU A 777 -36.38 -18.63 25.41
CA LEU A 777 -35.20 -18.36 26.23
C LEU A 777 -34.13 -19.44 26.03
N GLY A 778 -32.93 -19.03 25.61
CA GLY A 778 -31.71 -19.82 25.71
C GLY A 778 -30.75 -19.19 26.73
N SER A 779 -30.44 -19.94 27.80
CA SER A 779 -29.37 -19.71 28.80
C SER A 779 -29.23 -18.30 29.40
N SER A 780 -29.69 -18.16 30.64
CA SER A 780 -29.39 -17.03 31.52
C SER A 780 -27.94 -17.06 32.06
N GLN A 781 -27.16 -15.99 31.88
CA GLN A 781 -26.13 -15.52 32.82
C GLN A 781 -25.53 -14.16 32.36
N ALA A 782 -26.17 -13.03 32.71
CA ALA A 782 -25.57 -11.68 32.70
C ALA A 782 -26.57 -10.61 33.23
N ALA A 783 -26.92 -10.64 34.51
CA ALA A 783 -27.81 -9.63 35.11
C ALA A 783 -27.50 -9.37 36.59
N ALA A 784 -26.25 -9.00 36.91
CA ALA A 784 -25.82 -8.71 38.29
C ALA A 784 -24.68 -7.68 38.38
N ALA A 785 -24.73 -6.58 37.61
CA ALA A 785 -23.76 -5.47 37.73
C ALA A 785 -24.34 -4.13 37.22
N ALA A 786 -25.36 -3.59 37.91
CA ALA A 786 -25.86 -2.23 37.69
C ALA A 786 -26.49 -1.66 38.99
N ARG A 787 -25.65 -1.55 40.04
CA ARG A 787 -25.86 -0.68 41.20
C ARG A 787 -24.53 0.04 41.44
N GLY A 788 -24.57 1.37 41.38
CA GLY A 788 -23.41 2.25 41.22
C GLY A 788 -23.78 3.35 40.24
#